data_AF-L8JZ12-F1
#
_entry.id   AF-L8JZ12-F1
#
_cell.length_a   1.000
_cell.length_b   1.000
_cell.length_c   1.000
_cell.angle_alpha   90.00
_cell.angle_beta   90.00
_cell.angle_gamma   90.00
#
_symmetry.space_group_name_H-M   'P 1'
#
loop_
_entity.id
_entity.type
_entity.pdbx_description
1 polymer ?
#
loop_
_entity_poly.entity_id
_entity_poly.type
_entity_poly.pdbx_seq_one_letter_code
_entity_poly.pdbx_strand_id
1 'polypeptide(L)'
;MNGHEKIKPYSGFIIVRLSDQFAYLDGENLKEFAKKNKMDKISAILEKYPPKSIRRSIKSVPVSRLKELETNAQKSDFPPLNSLTNYWRLDYRNFEGSLDELVHVFQDAYEIEVAYKEASVSDPLINAADDTLAAQQGYLEAAPDGIDARWAWTQPNSEGVGVGLVDLEQGWIPGHEDLAAAAPSLVFNDNLHGVGTYIGDHGTAVLGEIIGVDNDRGVVGIAPSVSYVKMVSHYEAATGTALHVADAIVAAITNMNAGDVLLLEVQRNYLPTETDSADFDAIRLAVANGIIVVEAAGNGNNDLDTWVNGAGLNYLNRASMDFRDSGAIMVGASTATVPHNRAWFSNYGTRIDCYAWGEDIVTSGYSNRQGNTSLGGAATGTFNDDYTSTFGGTSGASPIIVGAALTLQGMYKATALTLLSPMQMRSLLSDPATGTPQGGAVLGNIGVMPNLRAIIENTLEITADIYMRDYVGDTGVVPSAGAISASPDIIVTPAPVADPTLAFGEGSGTENSNTLGSTVEFGQDNYIYVRVKNRGGSAATGVTSTVYWSEVSTLITPNMWNLVGTSNPINVPVGDTLMVTDPITWASADIPATGHYCFVGILNHPQDSAPPIPGPTNFDWNDFTNFIRNHNNVTWRNFNVVDVDPNEPNAALEFNITGAPDKRRYFDLELQRALPRGAELWLELPYNLFASMNIKGIEAKIDKKKLSASVLLPNLRRIRLCNLLIPKGAKYKCRFMVSGRQGFENGMHQIAVRQIHDKLEVGRITWAIRPKQYKRDKKAK
;
A
#
# COMPACT_ATOMS: atom_id res chain seq x y z
N MET A 1 32.78 6.78 31.39
CA MET A 1 33.38 5.44 31.20
C MET A 1 32.25 4.49 30.88
N ASN A 2 32.11 4.08 29.62
CA ASN A 2 31.39 2.87 29.22
C ASN A 2 32.20 2.30 28.04
N GLY A 3 32.80 1.14 28.27
CA GLY A 3 33.66 0.50 27.28
C GLY A 3 32.82 -0.12 26.19
N HIS A 4 32.91 0.42 24.98
CA HIS A 4 32.52 -0.31 23.78
C HIS A 4 33.52 -1.45 23.59
N GLU A 5 33.12 -2.66 23.91
CA GLU A 5 33.86 -3.86 23.56
C GLU A 5 33.92 -3.91 22.03
N LYS A 6 35.09 -3.62 21.44
CA LYS A 6 35.28 -3.66 19.99
C LYS A 6 34.82 -5.02 19.48
N ILE A 7 33.80 -5.03 18.60
CA ILE A 7 33.35 -6.24 17.92
C ILE A 7 34.57 -6.84 17.23
N LYS A 8 34.92 -8.08 17.59
CA LYS A 8 36.04 -8.78 16.96
C LYS A 8 35.67 -9.00 15.49
N PRO A 9 36.56 -8.76 14.52
CA PRO A 9 36.26 -8.91 13.09
C PRO A 9 35.90 -10.35 12.68
N TYR A 10 36.18 -11.33 13.55
CA TYR A 10 35.89 -12.74 13.33
C TYR A 10 35.19 -13.37 14.55
N SER A 11 34.28 -14.31 14.27
CA SER A 11 33.44 -14.98 15.28
C SER A 11 34.18 -16.06 16.09
N GLY A 12 35.41 -16.39 15.69
CA GLY A 12 36.22 -17.47 16.24
C GLY A 12 35.84 -18.87 15.73
N PHE A 13 35.00 -18.97 14.69
CA PHE A 13 34.77 -20.21 13.95
C PHE A 13 35.64 -20.27 12.69
N ILE A 14 35.99 -21.48 12.26
CA ILE A 14 36.55 -21.75 10.92
C ILE A 14 35.49 -22.49 10.10
N ILE A 15 35.26 -22.03 8.88
CA ILE A 15 34.44 -22.74 7.90
C ILE A 15 35.38 -23.48 6.96
N VAL A 16 35.08 -24.75 6.69
CA VAL A 16 35.75 -25.54 5.67
C VAL A 16 34.73 -26.08 4.67
N ARG A 17 35.07 -26.02 3.39
CA ARG A 17 34.35 -26.72 2.31
C ARG A 17 35.18 -27.90 1.86
N LEU A 18 34.60 -29.09 1.93
CA LEU A 18 35.22 -30.28 1.37
C LEU A 18 35.24 -30.19 -0.15
N SER A 19 36.29 -30.74 -0.77
CA SER A 19 36.35 -30.90 -2.22
C SER A 19 35.09 -31.60 -2.75
N ASP A 20 34.61 -31.17 -3.91
CA ASP A 20 33.37 -31.66 -4.53
C ASP A 20 33.33 -33.18 -4.75
N GLN A 21 34.48 -33.86 -4.80
CA GLN A 21 34.54 -35.32 -4.83
C GLN A 21 33.87 -35.98 -3.59
N PHE A 22 33.64 -35.22 -2.51
CA PHE A 22 32.98 -35.67 -1.29
C PHE A 22 31.54 -35.14 -1.12
N ALA A 23 31.03 -34.33 -2.07
CA ALA A 23 29.70 -33.67 -2.04
C ALA A 23 28.52 -34.63 -1.83
N TYR A 24 28.66 -35.86 -2.27
CA TYR A 24 27.56 -36.81 -2.36
C TYR A 24 27.52 -37.81 -1.21
N LEU A 25 28.48 -37.75 -0.29
CA LEU A 25 28.57 -38.69 0.82
C LEU A 25 27.81 -38.17 2.05
N ASP A 26 27.13 -39.07 2.75
CA ASP A 26 26.33 -38.73 3.93
C ASP A 26 27.11 -38.90 5.24
N GLY A 27 26.81 -38.03 6.21
CA GLY A 27 27.37 -38.07 7.56
C GLY A 27 27.02 -36.82 8.37
N GLU A 28 26.86 -36.95 9.68
CA GLU A 28 26.46 -35.84 10.57
C GLU A 28 27.65 -35.26 11.35
N ASN A 29 28.77 -35.99 11.39
CA ASN A 29 29.99 -35.62 12.10
C ASN A 29 31.19 -35.67 11.16
N LEU A 30 31.88 -34.54 10.95
CA LEU A 30 33.02 -34.46 10.02
C LEU A 30 34.16 -35.40 10.40
N LYS A 31 34.41 -35.62 11.70
CA LYS A 31 35.52 -36.48 12.17
C LYS A 31 35.25 -37.95 11.82
N GLU A 32 34.02 -38.41 12.02
CA GLU A 32 33.61 -39.76 11.65
C GLU A 32 33.52 -39.91 10.13
N PHE A 33 33.00 -38.89 9.45
CA PHE A 33 32.93 -38.83 8.00
C PHE A 33 34.31 -38.91 7.36
N ALA A 34 35.28 -38.15 7.87
CA ALA A 34 36.66 -38.17 7.40
C ALA A 34 37.32 -39.54 7.59
N LYS A 35 37.16 -40.15 8.77
CA LYS A 35 37.68 -41.51 9.05
C LYS A 35 37.05 -42.57 8.16
N LYS A 36 35.72 -42.54 8.00
CA LYS A 36 34.98 -43.50 7.17
C LYS A 36 35.41 -43.45 5.70
N ASN A 37 35.70 -42.24 5.21
CA ASN A 37 36.05 -42.00 3.81
C ASN A 37 37.57 -41.90 3.56
N LYS A 38 38.41 -42.28 4.53
CA LYS A 38 39.88 -42.27 4.42
C LYS A 38 40.45 -40.90 4.02
N MET A 39 39.90 -39.84 4.58
CA MET A 39 40.39 -38.47 4.42
C MET A 39 41.49 -38.23 5.46
N ASP A 40 42.69 -38.73 5.16
CA ASP A 40 43.78 -38.85 6.13
C ASP A 40 44.33 -37.49 6.59
N LYS A 41 44.39 -36.47 5.73
CA LYS A 41 44.97 -35.16 6.12
C LYS A 41 44.02 -34.41 7.03
N ILE A 42 42.75 -34.27 6.66
CA ILE A 42 41.77 -33.59 7.53
C ILE A 42 41.59 -34.36 8.84
N SER A 43 41.65 -35.70 8.83
CA SER A 43 41.64 -36.50 10.06
C SER A 43 42.83 -36.18 10.96
N ALA A 44 44.04 -36.10 10.41
CA ALA A 44 45.24 -35.72 11.15
C ALA A 44 45.18 -34.28 11.69
N ILE A 45 44.63 -33.34 10.92
CA ILE A 45 44.44 -31.94 11.35
C ILE A 45 43.44 -31.88 12.52
N LEU A 46 42.28 -32.55 12.41
CA LEU A 46 41.25 -32.58 13.46
C LEU A 46 41.70 -33.33 14.73
N GLU A 47 42.66 -34.25 14.63
CA GLU A 47 43.29 -34.91 15.78
C GLU A 47 44.35 -34.03 16.44
N LYS A 48 45.16 -33.32 15.65
CA LYS A 48 46.20 -32.41 16.14
C LYS A 48 45.65 -31.10 16.72
N TYR A 49 44.59 -30.57 16.11
CA TYR A 49 43.93 -29.31 16.48
C TYR A 49 42.42 -29.53 16.65
N PRO A 50 42.00 -30.16 17.76
CA PRO A 50 40.60 -30.52 17.96
C PRO A 50 39.71 -29.28 18.16
N PRO A 51 38.66 -29.05 17.35
CA PRO A 51 37.69 -28.00 17.60
C PRO A 51 36.78 -28.37 18.78
N LYS A 52 36.23 -27.36 19.45
CA LYS A 52 35.26 -27.54 20.56
C LYS A 52 33.98 -28.25 20.09
N SER A 53 33.53 -27.94 18.87
CA SER A 53 32.40 -28.60 18.23
C SER A 53 32.52 -28.53 16.72
N ILE A 54 31.88 -29.48 16.05
CA ILE A 54 31.84 -29.61 14.58
C ILE A 54 30.38 -29.82 14.18
N ARG A 55 29.92 -29.09 13.18
CA ARG A 55 28.62 -29.32 12.55
C ARG A 55 28.62 -28.89 11.10
N ARG A 56 27.60 -29.29 10.34
CA ARG A 56 27.33 -28.66 9.03
C ARG A 56 26.93 -27.20 9.22
N SER A 57 27.32 -26.35 8.27
CA SER A 57 26.95 -24.93 8.27
C SER A 57 25.43 -24.78 8.16
N ILE A 58 24.82 -25.55 7.25
CA ILE A 58 23.37 -25.64 7.08
C ILE A 58 22.79 -26.75 7.97
N LYS A 59 21.86 -26.39 8.86
CA LYS A 59 21.17 -27.33 9.76
C LYS A 59 19.63 -27.21 9.73
N SER A 60 19.11 -26.22 9.01
CA SER A 60 17.67 -25.89 8.98
C SER A 60 16.84 -26.96 8.27
N VAL A 61 17.48 -27.75 7.40
CA VAL A 61 16.85 -28.83 6.64
C VAL A 61 17.77 -30.06 6.60
N PRO A 62 17.22 -31.29 6.49
CA PRO A 62 18.02 -32.49 6.28
C PRO A 62 18.83 -32.43 4.98
N VAL A 63 19.98 -33.10 4.93
CA VAL A 63 20.89 -33.15 3.76
C VAL A 63 20.16 -33.63 2.51
N SER A 64 19.27 -34.62 2.63
CA SER A 64 18.47 -35.14 1.51
C SER A 64 17.56 -34.07 0.90
N ARG A 65 16.91 -33.24 1.74
CA ARG A 65 16.06 -32.14 1.28
C ARG A 65 16.89 -31.02 0.67
N LEU A 66 18.06 -30.70 1.23
CA LEU A 66 18.97 -29.71 0.65
C LEU A 66 19.46 -30.14 -0.74
N LYS A 67 19.85 -31.41 -0.91
CA LYS A 67 20.23 -31.98 -2.21
C LYS A 67 19.09 -31.91 -3.24
N GLU A 68 17.85 -32.15 -2.82
CA GLU A 68 16.67 -32.02 -3.70
C GLU A 68 16.46 -30.56 -4.16
N LEU A 69 16.58 -29.60 -3.23
CA LEU A 69 16.50 -28.17 -3.54
C LEU A 69 17.60 -27.75 -4.52
N GLU A 70 18.85 -28.17 -4.29
CA GLU A 70 19.98 -27.92 -5.19
C GLU A 70 19.73 -28.53 -6.57
N THR A 71 19.24 -29.76 -6.65
CA THR A 71 18.92 -30.45 -7.92
C THR A 71 17.83 -29.73 -8.72
N ASN A 72 16.81 -29.20 -8.04
CA ASN A 72 15.77 -28.41 -8.70
C ASN A 72 16.32 -27.06 -9.18
N ALA A 73 17.17 -26.42 -8.38
CA ALA A 73 17.81 -25.15 -8.71
C ALA A 73 18.84 -25.25 -9.84
N GLN A 74 19.43 -26.43 -10.10
CA GLN A 74 20.34 -26.66 -11.24
C GLN A 74 19.70 -26.39 -12.61
N LYS A 75 18.36 -26.30 -12.68
CA LYS A 75 17.62 -25.99 -13.92
C LYS A 75 17.22 -24.52 -14.05
N SER A 76 17.57 -23.67 -13.08
CA SER A 76 17.25 -22.24 -13.10
C SER A 76 18.33 -21.47 -13.88
N ASP A 77 18.06 -20.18 -14.12
CA ASP A 77 19.04 -19.24 -14.69
C ASP A 77 20.23 -18.97 -13.74
N PHE A 78 20.14 -19.41 -12.48
CA PHE A 78 21.15 -19.22 -11.43
C PHE A 78 21.37 -20.52 -10.64
N PRO A 79 22.02 -21.53 -11.22
CA PRO A 79 22.31 -22.77 -10.51
C PRO A 79 23.33 -22.52 -9.38
N PRO A 80 23.21 -23.21 -8.23
CA PRO A 80 24.21 -23.12 -7.18
C PRO A 80 25.56 -23.61 -7.68
N LEU A 81 26.61 -22.80 -7.51
CA LEU A 81 27.96 -23.10 -8.00
C LEU A 81 28.65 -24.22 -7.23
N ASN A 82 28.28 -24.44 -5.96
CA ASN A 82 28.86 -25.47 -5.08
C ASN A 82 27.75 -26.00 -4.18
N SER A 83 27.81 -27.28 -3.78
CA SER A 83 26.82 -27.83 -2.85
C SER A 83 27.02 -27.26 -1.43
N LEU A 84 25.96 -26.73 -0.84
CA LEU A 84 25.94 -26.26 0.53
C LEU A 84 26.10 -27.41 1.53
N THR A 85 25.93 -28.66 1.09
CA THR A 85 26.21 -29.83 1.91
C THR A 85 27.70 -29.92 2.28
N ASN A 86 28.62 -29.43 1.45
CA ASN A 86 30.06 -29.55 1.71
C ASN A 86 30.62 -28.62 2.79
N TYR A 87 29.82 -27.69 3.29
CA TYR A 87 30.27 -26.68 4.25
C TYR A 87 30.11 -27.16 5.70
N TRP A 88 31.22 -27.14 6.42
CA TRP A 88 31.31 -27.47 7.84
C TRP A 88 31.80 -26.28 8.64
N ARG A 89 31.23 -26.11 9.83
CA ARG A 89 31.55 -25.06 10.78
C ARG A 89 32.21 -25.66 12.02
N LEU A 90 33.44 -25.23 12.30
CA LEU A 90 34.31 -25.73 13.35
C LEU A 90 34.50 -24.64 14.42
N ASP A 91 34.24 -24.98 15.68
CA ASP A 91 34.34 -24.04 16.80
C ASP A 91 35.75 -23.99 17.38
N TYR A 92 36.49 -22.92 17.09
CA TYR A 92 37.84 -22.66 17.59
C TYR A 92 37.91 -21.41 18.47
N ARG A 93 36.79 -20.99 19.07
CA ARG A 93 36.74 -19.77 19.90
C ARG A 93 37.66 -19.80 21.13
N ASN A 94 38.04 -21.00 21.56
CA ASN A 94 38.95 -21.24 22.68
C ASN A 94 40.34 -21.73 22.22
N PHE A 95 40.66 -21.62 20.92
CA PHE A 95 41.96 -22.04 20.41
C PHE A 95 43.04 -21.03 20.83
N GLU A 96 44.10 -21.52 21.49
CA GLU A 96 45.17 -20.66 22.01
C GLU A 96 46.22 -20.27 20.93
N GLY A 97 46.16 -20.89 19.74
CA GLY A 97 47.06 -20.60 18.62
C GLY A 97 46.48 -19.60 17.60
N SER A 98 47.24 -19.33 16.53
CA SER A 98 46.80 -18.46 15.43
C SER A 98 45.73 -19.13 14.57
N LEU A 99 44.54 -18.51 14.46
CA LEU A 99 43.49 -18.96 13.54
C LEU A 99 43.90 -18.82 12.08
N ASP A 100 44.74 -17.85 11.74
CA ASP A 100 45.24 -17.67 10.37
C ASP A 100 46.17 -18.82 9.96
N GLU A 101 47.09 -19.20 10.84
CA GLU A 101 47.93 -20.38 10.61
C GLU A 101 47.09 -21.66 10.53
N LEU A 102 46.06 -21.79 11.36
CA LEU A 102 45.18 -22.95 11.34
C LEU A 102 44.35 -23.02 10.05
N VAL A 103 43.89 -21.89 9.53
CA VAL A 103 43.22 -21.82 8.21
C VAL A 103 44.18 -22.25 7.11
N HIS A 104 45.43 -21.80 7.11
CA HIS A 104 46.43 -22.26 6.14
C HIS A 104 46.65 -23.78 6.22
N VAL A 105 46.74 -24.34 7.44
CA VAL A 105 46.84 -25.80 7.63
C VAL A 105 45.63 -26.54 7.05
N PHE A 106 44.41 -26.03 7.22
CA PHE A 106 43.23 -26.62 6.58
C PHE A 106 43.23 -26.46 5.06
N GLN A 107 43.63 -25.30 4.55
CA GLN A 107 43.67 -24.99 3.12
C GLN A 107 44.70 -25.85 2.36
N ASP A 108 45.78 -26.28 3.01
CA ASP A 108 46.83 -27.14 2.44
C ASP A 108 46.41 -28.63 2.35
N ALA A 109 45.30 -29.02 2.97
CA ALA A 109 44.78 -30.38 2.86
C ALA A 109 44.03 -30.55 1.52
N TYR A 110 44.45 -31.49 0.69
CA TYR A 110 43.84 -31.73 -0.63
C TYR A 110 42.36 -32.14 -0.55
N GLU A 111 41.88 -32.57 0.61
CA GLU A 111 40.46 -32.85 0.85
C GLU A 111 39.61 -31.60 1.11
N ILE A 112 40.24 -30.44 1.36
CA ILE A 112 39.60 -29.15 1.57
C ILE A 112 39.80 -28.29 0.33
N GLU A 113 38.69 -27.74 -0.16
CA GLU A 113 38.73 -26.83 -1.29
C GLU A 113 38.87 -25.37 -0.84
N VAL A 114 38.13 -24.99 0.22
CA VAL A 114 38.30 -23.68 0.85
C VAL A 114 38.22 -23.80 2.37
N ALA A 115 39.08 -23.06 3.05
CA ALA A 115 39.02 -22.82 4.49
C ALA A 115 39.10 -21.31 4.75
N TYR A 116 38.28 -20.81 5.67
CA TYR A 116 38.32 -19.40 6.07
C TYR A 116 37.83 -19.19 7.50
N LYS A 117 38.29 -18.09 8.11
CA LYS A 117 37.75 -17.61 9.39
C LYS A 117 36.36 -17.03 9.15
N GLU A 118 35.37 -17.48 9.92
CA GLU A 118 34.04 -16.89 9.85
C GLU A 118 34.08 -15.45 10.38
N ALA A 119 33.68 -14.49 9.54
CA ALA A 119 33.54 -13.10 9.94
C ALA A 119 32.44 -12.95 11.00
N SER A 120 32.61 -12.01 11.91
CA SER A 120 31.48 -11.58 12.75
C SER A 120 30.44 -10.90 11.88
N VAL A 121 29.17 -11.18 12.13
CA VAL A 121 28.06 -10.43 11.53
C VAL A 121 27.62 -9.36 12.51
N SER A 122 27.36 -8.16 12.01
CA SER A 122 26.63 -7.11 12.71
C SER A 122 25.46 -6.70 11.84
N ASP A 123 24.38 -6.27 12.47
CA ASP A 123 23.34 -5.53 11.76
C ASP A 123 23.95 -4.19 11.31
N PRO A 124 23.63 -3.66 10.11
CA PRO A 124 23.95 -2.27 9.80
C PRO A 124 23.20 -1.41 10.83
N LEU A 125 23.94 -0.54 11.51
CA LEU A 125 23.41 0.49 12.40
C LEU A 125 23.95 1.81 11.84
N ILE A 126 23.08 2.79 11.59
CA ILE A 126 23.50 4.15 11.26
C ILE A 126 24.52 4.65 12.30
N ASN A 127 25.69 5.08 11.83
CA ASN A 127 26.76 5.63 12.67
C ASN A 127 26.98 7.12 12.39
N ALA A 128 25.93 7.93 12.43
CA ALA A 128 25.97 9.39 12.25
C ALA A 128 27.08 10.21 12.97
N ALA A 129 27.87 9.61 13.86
CA ALA A 129 29.08 10.20 14.44
C ALA A 129 30.32 10.14 13.52
N ASP A 130 30.34 9.32 12.45
CA ASP A 130 31.43 9.31 11.46
C ASP A 130 31.18 10.19 10.23
N ASP A 131 29.94 10.60 9.95
CA ASP A 131 29.62 11.64 8.96
C ASP A 131 30.00 13.05 9.45
N THR A 132 30.77 13.78 8.65
CA THR A 132 31.46 15.01 9.07
C THR A 132 30.56 16.20 9.44
N LEU A 133 29.33 16.26 8.90
CA LEU A 133 28.37 17.35 9.12
C LEU A 133 27.16 16.91 9.94
N ALA A 134 27.02 15.63 10.25
CA ALA A 134 25.85 15.11 10.94
C ALA A 134 25.64 15.72 12.32
N ALA A 135 26.70 16.09 13.04
CA ALA A 135 26.59 16.81 14.30
C ALA A 135 25.93 18.21 14.20
N GLN A 136 25.78 18.76 12.99
CA GLN A 136 25.15 20.06 12.73
C GLN A 136 23.68 19.91 12.27
N GLN A 137 23.20 18.70 11.99
CA GLN A 137 21.82 18.41 11.60
C GLN A 137 20.88 18.42 12.82
N GLY A 138 20.61 19.60 13.36
CA GLY A 138 19.82 19.78 14.59
C GLY A 138 18.40 19.22 14.56
N TYR A 139 17.78 19.14 13.38
CA TYR A 139 16.46 18.54 13.19
C TYR A 139 16.41 17.03 13.51
N LEU A 140 17.55 16.34 13.53
CA LEU A 140 17.66 14.92 13.90
C LEU A 140 17.63 14.68 15.41
N GLU A 141 17.89 15.73 16.20
CA GLU A 141 18.01 15.64 17.66
C GLU A 141 16.68 15.33 18.34
N ALA A 142 16.74 15.01 19.63
CA ALA A 142 15.56 14.70 20.43
C ALA A 142 14.56 15.86 20.48
N ALA A 143 13.27 15.53 20.57
CA ALA A 143 12.25 16.52 20.86
C ALA A 143 12.50 17.20 22.23
N PRO A 144 12.22 18.51 22.37
CA PRO A 144 11.52 19.34 21.41
C PRO A 144 12.39 19.88 20.28
N ASP A 145 13.73 19.80 20.36
CA ASP A 145 14.62 20.45 19.39
C ASP A 145 14.44 19.90 17.96
N GLY A 146 14.39 18.57 17.79
CA GLY A 146 14.19 17.89 16.51
C GLY A 146 13.10 16.81 16.57
N ILE A 147 13.12 15.89 15.60
CA ILE A 147 12.13 14.81 15.47
C ILE A 147 12.52 13.50 16.20
N ASP A 148 13.65 13.47 16.89
CA ASP A 148 14.22 12.30 17.59
C ASP A 148 14.61 11.13 16.66
N ALA A 149 15.13 11.46 15.46
CA ALA A 149 15.59 10.47 14.47
C ALA A 149 16.79 9.65 14.97
N ARG A 150 17.73 10.28 15.69
CA ARG A 150 18.90 9.57 16.23
C ARG A 150 18.53 8.46 17.21
N TRP A 151 17.52 8.69 18.04
CA TRP A 151 17.00 7.63 18.90
C TRP A 151 16.29 6.57 18.07
N ALA A 152 15.49 6.96 17.08
CA ALA A 152 14.76 6.03 16.23
C ALA A 152 15.70 5.02 15.54
N TRP A 153 16.86 5.47 15.02
CA TRP A 153 17.89 4.61 14.42
C TRP A 153 18.46 3.51 15.33
N THR A 154 18.32 3.66 16.64
CA THR A 154 18.69 2.61 17.60
C THR A 154 17.64 1.48 17.68
N GLN A 155 16.50 1.64 17.01
CA GLN A 155 15.42 0.67 16.95
C GLN A 155 15.52 -0.18 15.67
N PRO A 156 15.06 -1.44 15.68
CA PRO A 156 15.09 -2.29 14.48
C PRO A 156 14.21 -1.75 13.34
N ASN A 157 14.73 -1.77 12.11
CA ASN A 157 14.03 -1.42 10.87
C ASN A 157 13.56 0.05 10.74
N SER A 158 14.15 0.96 11.52
CA SER A 158 13.82 2.40 11.52
C SER A 158 14.46 3.20 10.38
N GLU A 159 15.32 2.59 9.56
CA GLU A 159 16.10 3.30 8.53
C GLU A 159 15.36 3.43 7.19
N GLY A 160 14.06 3.13 7.14
CA GLY A 160 13.25 3.13 5.92
C GLY A 160 13.30 1.83 5.09
N VAL A 161 13.95 0.79 5.62
CA VAL A 161 14.10 -0.51 4.93
C VAL A 161 12.74 -1.06 4.47
N GLY A 162 12.69 -1.51 3.21
CA GLY A 162 11.48 -2.09 2.64
C GLY A 162 10.44 -1.09 2.13
N VAL A 163 10.71 0.22 2.20
CA VAL A 163 9.83 1.29 1.70
C VAL A 163 10.52 2.02 0.55
N GLY A 164 9.79 2.37 -0.50
CA GLY A 164 10.28 3.15 -1.62
C GLY A 164 10.03 4.66 -1.46
N LEU A 165 10.94 5.47 -1.99
CA LEU A 165 10.83 6.93 -2.06
C LEU A 165 10.74 7.38 -3.52
N VAL A 166 9.80 8.29 -3.79
CA VAL A 166 9.79 9.08 -5.03
C VAL A 166 9.76 10.56 -4.69
N ASP A 167 10.69 11.31 -5.28
CA ASP A 167 10.77 12.77 -5.17
C ASP A 167 10.29 13.43 -6.48
N LEU A 168 9.38 14.39 -6.37
CA LEU A 168 8.85 15.18 -7.49
C LEU A 168 9.34 16.62 -7.37
N GLU A 169 10.25 17.00 -8.27
CA GLU A 169 10.85 18.33 -8.37
C GLU A 169 11.26 18.62 -9.82
N GLN A 170 12.01 19.70 -10.10
CA GLN A 170 12.49 20.01 -11.46
C GLN A 170 13.96 19.63 -11.71
N GLY A 171 14.79 19.46 -10.67
CA GLY A 171 16.19 19.09 -10.90
C GLY A 171 17.01 18.70 -9.68
N TRP A 172 18.02 17.84 -9.93
CA TRP A 172 18.86 17.17 -8.93
C TRP A 172 20.29 16.97 -9.42
N ILE A 173 21.19 16.68 -8.49
CA ILE A 173 22.56 16.21 -8.72
C ILE A 173 22.65 14.78 -8.16
N PRO A 174 22.13 13.74 -8.85
CA PRO A 174 22.08 12.38 -8.31
C PRO A 174 23.45 11.73 -8.14
N GLY A 175 24.49 12.29 -8.77
CA GLY A 175 25.88 11.91 -8.60
C GLY A 175 26.58 12.55 -7.41
N HIS A 176 25.85 13.29 -6.56
CA HIS A 176 26.38 13.82 -5.30
C HIS A 176 26.96 12.68 -4.46
N GLU A 177 28.12 12.91 -3.84
CA GLU A 177 28.88 11.86 -3.15
C GLU A 177 28.08 11.17 -2.05
N ASP A 178 27.18 11.93 -1.43
CA ASP A 178 26.31 11.50 -0.34
C ASP A 178 24.97 10.89 -0.78
N LEU A 179 24.70 10.87 -2.09
CA LEU A 179 23.48 10.31 -2.67
C LEU A 179 23.78 9.14 -3.61
N ALA A 180 25.00 9.08 -4.16
CA ALA A 180 25.37 8.16 -5.23
C ALA A 180 25.16 6.68 -4.87
N ALA A 181 25.34 6.29 -3.59
CA ALA A 181 25.14 4.91 -3.16
C ALA A 181 23.65 4.49 -3.15
N ALA A 182 22.73 5.43 -2.91
CA ALA A 182 21.28 5.19 -3.03
C ALA A 182 20.83 5.09 -4.50
N ALA A 183 21.71 5.46 -5.45
CA ALA A 183 21.50 5.44 -6.89
C ALA A 183 20.14 6.04 -7.35
N PRO A 184 19.82 7.32 -7.03
CA PRO A 184 18.58 7.94 -7.46
C PRO A 184 18.40 7.87 -8.98
N SER A 185 17.27 7.35 -9.44
CA SER A 185 16.99 7.19 -10.87
C SER A 185 15.84 8.08 -11.33
N LEU A 186 16.07 8.91 -12.35
CA LEU A 186 15.00 9.67 -13.01
C LEU A 186 14.13 8.72 -13.84
N VAL A 187 12.83 8.66 -13.56
CA VAL A 187 11.90 7.75 -14.25
C VAL A 187 10.86 8.47 -15.09
N PHE A 188 10.78 9.80 -15.02
CA PHE A 188 9.87 10.61 -15.82
C PHE A 188 10.44 12.00 -16.13
N ASN A 189 10.23 12.45 -17.37
CA ASN A 189 10.64 13.78 -17.88
C ASN A 189 12.15 14.01 -17.84
N ASP A 190 12.61 15.27 -17.75
CA ASP A 190 14.01 15.65 -17.86
C ASP A 190 14.53 16.29 -16.56
N ASN A 191 15.79 16.04 -16.22
CA ASN A 191 16.45 16.74 -15.12
C ASN A 191 16.88 18.15 -15.60
N LEU A 192 16.39 19.22 -14.95
CA LEU A 192 16.73 20.60 -15.32
C LEU A 192 18.18 20.98 -14.96
N HIS A 193 18.87 20.20 -14.11
CA HIS A 193 20.27 20.45 -13.77
C HIS A 193 21.17 20.53 -15.02
N GLY A 194 21.91 21.64 -15.15
CA GLY A 194 22.81 21.89 -16.27
C GLY A 194 22.13 22.48 -17.51
N VAL A 195 20.81 22.70 -17.48
CA VAL A 195 20.11 23.45 -18.54
C VAL A 195 20.22 24.95 -18.27
N GLY A 196 20.89 25.66 -19.19
CA GLY A 196 21.15 27.09 -19.01
C GLY A 196 22.05 27.35 -17.81
N THR A 197 21.57 28.13 -16.84
CA THR A 197 22.27 28.41 -15.58
C THR A 197 21.66 27.70 -14.38
N TYR A 198 20.69 26.80 -14.59
CA TYR A 198 20.01 26.12 -13.50
C TYR A 198 20.91 25.01 -12.92
N ILE A 199 21.03 25.00 -11.59
CA ILE A 199 21.74 23.97 -10.82
C ILE A 199 20.70 23.27 -9.95
N GLY A 200 20.70 21.94 -9.94
CA GLY A 200 19.72 21.12 -9.21
C GLY A 200 19.98 21.04 -7.72
N ASP A 201 20.44 22.13 -7.10
CA ASP A 201 20.79 22.18 -5.68
C ASP A 201 19.56 21.93 -4.80
N HIS A 202 18.40 22.44 -5.20
CA HIS A 202 17.14 22.32 -4.44
C HIS A 202 16.76 20.86 -4.20
N GLY A 203 16.55 20.08 -5.28
CA GLY A 203 16.25 18.65 -5.15
C GLY A 203 17.40 17.85 -4.51
N THR A 204 18.66 18.29 -4.67
CA THR A 204 19.80 17.65 -4.02
C THR A 204 19.78 17.85 -2.50
N ALA A 205 19.40 19.03 -2.03
CA ALA A 205 19.23 19.35 -0.61
C ALA A 205 18.08 18.54 0.01
N VAL A 206 16.94 18.49 -0.69
CA VAL A 206 15.77 17.68 -0.30
C VAL A 206 16.16 16.22 -0.13
N LEU A 207 16.85 15.62 -1.11
CA LEU A 207 17.29 14.23 -1.01
C LEU A 207 18.29 14.03 0.13
N GLY A 208 19.22 14.96 0.38
CA GLY A 208 20.20 14.85 1.46
C GLY A 208 19.58 14.69 2.85
N GLU A 209 18.48 15.39 3.12
CA GLU A 209 17.75 15.29 4.39
C GLU A 209 17.11 13.90 4.58
N ILE A 210 16.73 13.24 3.49
CA ILE A 210 15.99 11.97 3.53
C ILE A 210 16.93 10.78 3.42
N ILE A 211 17.82 10.77 2.41
CA ILE A 211 18.60 9.61 1.98
C ILE A 211 20.12 9.86 1.93
N GLY A 212 20.63 10.92 2.58
CA GLY A 212 22.07 11.09 2.80
C GLY A 212 22.67 9.80 3.35
N VAL A 213 23.64 9.23 2.65
CA VAL A 213 24.13 7.87 2.93
C VAL A 213 24.93 7.89 4.22
N ASP A 214 24.64 7.00 5.17
CA ASP A 214 25.48 6.79 6.36
C ASP A 214 26.90 6.35 5.93
N ASN A 215 27.87 7.24 6.05
CA ASN A 215 29.24 7.04 5.59
C ASN A 215 30.26 7.85 6.42
N ASP A 216 31.46 8.14 5.87
CA ASP A 216 32.54 8.83 6.59
C ASP A 216 32.69 10.33 6.24
N ARG A 217 31.69 10.94 5.60
CA ARG A 217 31.69 12.34 5.16
C ARG A 217 30.26 12.90 5.09
N GLY A 218 30.12 14.18 4.77
CA GLY A 218 28.81 14.75 4.46
C GLY A 218 27.80 14.70 5.60
N VAL A 219 26.54 14.48 5.23
CA VAL A 219 25.37 14.40 6.11
C VAL A 219 24.83 12.96 6.14
N VAL A 220 23.91 12.70 7.05
CA VAL A 220 23.15 11.44 7.05
C VAL A 220 21.66 11.74 6.95
N GLY A 221 20.97 11.04 6.06
CA GLY A 221 19.53 11.17 5.87
C GLY A 221 18.74 10.54 7.02
N ILE A 222 17.50 10.96 7.20
CA ILE A 222 16.59 10.40 8.22
C ILE A 222 16.27 8.91 7.93
N ALA A 223 16.19 8.52 6.66
CA ALA A 223 15.86 7.17 6.20
C ALA A 223 16.79 6.72 5.05
N PRO A 224 18.08 6.47 5.33
CA PRO A 224 19.09 6.21 4.30
C PRO A 224 18.99 4.83 3.64
N SER A 225 18.21 3.91 4.21
CA SER A 225 18.16 2.49 3.82
C SER A 225 16.86 2.12 3.07
N VAL A 226 16.22 3.09 2.42
CA VAL A 226 15.04 2.86 1.56
C VAL A 226 15.32 1.86 0.44
N SER A 227 14.27 1.17 -0.04
CA SER A 227 14.40 0.11 -1.05
C SER A 227 14.80 0.62 -2.42
N TYR A 228 14.38 1.84 -2.75
CA TYR A 228 14.77 2.55 -3.95
C TYR A 228 14.48 4.04 -3.79
N VAL A 229 15.20 4.84 -4.57
CA VAL A 229 14.95 6.28 -4.74
C VAL A 229 14.72 6.54 -6.22
N LYS A 230 13.53 7.06 -6.56
CA LYS A 230 13.23 7.52 -7.91
C LYS A 230 12.92 9.01 -7.90
N MET A 231 13.17 9.64 -9.04
CA MET A 231 12.87 11.05 -9.27
C MET A 231 11.88 11.15 -10.43
N VAL A 232 10.87 12.00 -10.29
CA VAL A 232 9.94 12.35 -11.39
C VAL A 232 9.97 13.85 -11.60
N SER A 233 10.24 14.28 -12.83
CA SER A 233 10.41 15.71 -13.10
C SER A 233 9.13 16.36 -13.61
N HIS A 234 8.78 17.54 -13.08
CA HIS A 234 7.75 18.38 -13.72
C HIS A 234 8.33 19.28 -14.83
N TYR A 235 9.62 19.17 -15.13
CA TYR A 235 10.32 19.85 -16.24
C TYR A 235 10.41 18.98 -17.50
N GLU A 236 9.92 19.52 -18.62
CA GLU A 236 10.02 18.90 -19.94
C GLU A 236 10.98 19.72 -20.82
N ALA A 237 12.10 19.13 -21.24
CA ALA A 237 13.12 19.83 -22.02
C ALA A 237 12.64 20.14 -23.45
N ALA A 238 11.75 19.32 -24.00
CA ALA A 238 11.21 19.49 -25.35
C ALA A 238 10.42 20.81 -25.51
N THR A 239 9.74 21.25 -24.45
CA THR A 239 8.97 22.50 -24.39
C THR A 239 9.68 23.58 -23.58
N GLY A 240 10.68 23.21 -22.77
CA GLY A 240 11.40 24.12 -21.89
C GLY A 240 10.55 24.59 -20.70
N THR A 241 9.50 23.84 -20.31
CA THR A 241 8.56 24.24 -19.27
C THR A 241 8.59 23.31 -18.05
N ALA A 242 8.54 23.91 -16.86
CA ALA A 242 8.49 23.22 -15.57
C ALA A 242 7.09 23.28 -14.95
N LEU A 243 6.06 22.81 -15.67
CA LEU A 243 4.64 22.95 -15.26
C LEU A 243 3.87 21.62 -15.19
N HIS A 244 4.52 20.49 -15.46
CA HIS A 244 3.86 19.19 -15.69
C HIS A 244 3.67 18.38 -14.40
N VAL A 245 3.21 19.03 -13.32
CA VAL A 245 3.13 18.45 -11.97
C VAL A 245 2.18 17.25 -11.91
N ALA A 246 0.91 17.41 -12.29
CA ALA A 246 -0.05 16.30 -12.32
C ALA A 246 0.44 15.08 -13.11
N ASP A 247 1.12 15.28 -14.24
CA ASP A 247 1.65 14.19 -15.07
C ASP A 247 2.82 13.47 -14.36
N ALA A 248 3.72 14.23 -13.72
CA ALA A 248 4.79 13.67 -12.90
C ALA A 248 4.25 12.88 -11.69
N ILE A 249 3.17 13.34 -11.04
CA ILE A 249 2.48 12.58 -9.99
C ILE A 249 1.94 11.26 -10.56
N VAL A 250 1.25 11.28 -11.69
CA VAL A 250 0.73 10.06 -12.32
C VAL A 250 1.85 9.10 -12.72
N ALA A 251 2.98 9.61 -13.21
CA ALA A 251 4.15 8.80 -13.53
C ALA A 251 4.76 8.14 -12.28
N ALA A 252 4.79 8.85 -11.14
CA ALA A 252 5.22 8.29 -9.86
C ALA A 252 4.36 7.09 -9.44
N ILE A 253 3.04 7.20 -9.56
CA ILE A 253 2.10 6.13 -9.18
C ILE A 253 2.41 4.81 -9.89
N THR A 254 2.75 4.87 -11.19
CA THR A 254 3.10 3.67 -11.98
C THR A 254 4.44 3.04 -11.58
N ASN A 255 5.22 3.75 -10.76
CA ASN A 255 6.55 3.38 -10.30
C ASN A 255 6.62 3.05 -8.82
N MET A 256 5.48 3.06 -8.13
CA MET A 256 5.36 2.90 -6.67
C MET A 256 4.40 1.78 -6.30
N ASN A 257 4.58 1.26 -5.08
CA ASN A 257 3.67 0.31 -4.44
C ASN A 257 2.87 1.03 -3.36
N ALA A 258 1.76 0.41 -2.93
CA ALA A 258 1.06 0.83 -1.72
C ALA A 258 2.04 0.83 -0.53
N GLY A 259 1.98 1.89 0.28
CA GLY A 259 2.83 2.10 1.43
C GLY A 259 4.15 2.82 1.15
N ASP A 260 4.51 3.07 -0.12
CA ASP A 260 5.66 3.92 -0.47
C ASP A 260 5.34 5.42 -0.27
N VAL A 261 6.38 6.26 -0.20
CA VAL A 261 6.23 7.71 0.10
C VAL A 261 6.56 8.54 -1.15
N LEU A 262 5.65 9.44 -1.53
CA LEU A 262 5.79 10.42 -2.61
C LEU A 262 5.91 11.81 -2.00
N LEU A 263 7.01 12.50 -2.30
CA LEU A 263 7.24 13.89 -1.92
C LEU A 263 6.90 14.83 -3.10
N LEU A 264 6.16 15.90 -2.81
CA LEU A 264 5.84 16.98 -3.75
C LEU A 264 6.56 18.27 -3.35
N GLU A 265 7.70 18.57 -3.99
CA GLU A 265 8.52 19.75 -3.72
C GLU A 265 8.13 20.99 -4.54
N VAL A 266 6.87 21.06 -4.95
CA VAL A 266 6.37 22.10 -5.84
C VAL A 266 5.31 22.96 -5.16
N GLN A 267 5.30 24.25 -5.52
CA GLN A 267 4.27 25.21 -5.11
C GLN A 267 3.71 25.94 -6.32
N ARG A 268 2.49 26.47 -6.22
CA ARG A 268 1.87 27.30 -7.25
C ARG A 268 1.55 28.69 -6.71
N ASN A 269 2.21 29.72 -7.24
CA ASN A 269 2.06 31.10 -6.75
C ASN A 269 2.19 31.20 -5.22
N TYR A 270 3.17 30.50 -4.64
CA TYR A 270 3.41 30.43 -3.19
C TYR A 270 2.30 29.76 -2.37
N LEU A 271 1.37 29.05 -3.01
CA LEU A 271 0.34 28.20 -2.40
C LEU A 271 0.67 26.72 -2.61
N PRO A 272 0.04 25.80 -1.85
CA PRO A 272 0.15 24.36 -2.11
C PRO A 272 -0.20 24.03 -3.55
N THR A 273 0.45 23.01 -4.11
CA THR A 273 0.19 22.61 -5.50
C THR A 273 -1.21 22.05 -5.67
N GLU A 274 -1.81 21.47 -4.62
CA GLU A 274 -3.20 21.00 -4.58
C GLU A 274 -4.25 22.12 -4.80
N THR A 275 -3.83 23.39 -4.89
CA THR A 275 -4.71 24.49 -5.34
C THR A 275 -5.00 24.45 -6.84
N ASP A 276 -4.16 23.79 -7.64
CA ASP A 276 -4.47 23.45 -9.02
C ASP A 276 -5.32 22.17 -9.07
N SER A 277 -6.40 22.20 -9.83
CA SER A 277 -7.36 21.10 -9.84
C SER A 277 -6.80 19.80 -10.44
N ALA A 278 -5.88 19.90 -11.41
CA ALA A 278 -5.27 18.70 -11.99
C ALA A 278 -4.31 18.05 -11.00
N ASP A 279 -3.52 18.85 -10.29
CA ASP A 279 -2.60 18.36 -9.27
C ASP A 279 -3.38 17.77 -8.08
N PHE A 280 -4.43 18.45 -7.62
CA PHE A 280 -5.31 17.95 -6.57
C PHE A 280 -5.87 16.55 -6.89
N ASP A 281 -6.39 16.37 -8.10
CA ASP A 281 -6.96 15.08 -8.52
C ASP A 281 -5.86 14.01 -8.67
N ALA A 282 -4.66 14.38 -9.12
CA ALA A 282 -3.51 13.47 -9.20
C ALA A 282 -2.99 13.05 -7.80
N ILE A 283 -2.99 13.97 -6.82
CA ILE A 283 -2.65 13.67 -5.42
C ILE A 283 -3.63 12.67 -4.84
N ARG A 284 -4.94 12.92 -5.01
CA ARG A 284 -5.98 11.98 -4.59
C ARG A 284 -5.81 10.63 -5.23
N LEU A 285 -5.38 10.62 -6.49
CA LEU A 285 -5.11 9.39 -7.19
C LEU A 285 -3.94 8.62 -6.57
N ALA A 286 -2.83 9.29 -6.22
CA ALA A 286 -1.72 8.66 -5.52
C ALA A 286 -2.17 8.09 -4.17
N VAL A 287 -2.90 8.88 -3.37
CA VAL A 287 -3.47 8.43 -2.09
C VAL A 287 -4.42 7.25 -2.27
N ALA A 288 -5.28 7.28 -3.30
CA ALA A 288 -6.18 6.17 -3.63
C ALA A 288 -5.44 4.88 -4.07
N ASN A 289 -4.17 4.99 -4.46
CA ASN A 289 -3.30 3.85 -4.71
C ASN A 289 -2.55 3.36 -3.44
N GLY A 290 -2.85 3.92 -2.27
CA GLY A 290 -2.21 3.59 -1.00
C GLY A 290 -0.81 4.21 -0.85
N ILE A 291 -0.44 5.17 -1.71
CA ILE A 291 0.82 5.90 -1.61
C ILE A 291 0.67 7.00 -0.56
N ILE A 292 1.64 7.12 0.34
CA ILE A 292 1.71 8.19 1.33
C ILE A 292 2.24 9.43 0.60
N VAL A 293 1.44 10.48 0.48
CA VAL A 293 1.84 11.72 -0.19
C VAL A 293 2.14 12.80 0.84
N VAL A 294 3.33 13.42 0.75
CA VAL A 294 3.73 14.56 1.56
C VAL A 294 3.88 15.78 0.65
N GLU A 295 3.21 16.89 1.00
CA GLU A 295 3.15 18.11 0.19
C GLU A 295 3.61 19.33 0.99
N ALA A 296 4.51 20.12 0.41
CA ALA A 296 4.92 21.40 0.99
C ALA A 296 3.75 22.41 0.97
N ALA A 297 3.50 23.10 2.09
CA ALA A 297 2.38 24.04 2.20
C ALA A 297 2.55 25.33 1.36
N GLY A 298 3.74 25.59 0.80
CA GLY A 298 4.05 26.80 0.05
C GLY A 298 4.45 28.00 0.92
N ASN A 299 5.24 28.90 0.32
CA ASN A 299 5.99 29.94 1.02
C ASN A 299 5.39 31.35 0.84
N GLY A 300 4.07 31.50 0.99
CA GLY A 300 3.33 32.72 0.68
C GLY A 300 2.78 33.52 1.86
N ASN A 301 2.92 33.03 3.10
CA ASN A 301 2.31 33.60 4.31
C ASN A 301 0.79 33.82 4.17
N ASN A 302 0.10 32.92 3.48
CA ASN A 302 -1.33 32.97 3.27
C ASN A 302 -2.07 32.18 4.38
N ASP A 303 -3.20 32.74 4.82
CA ASP A 303 -4.20 32.00 5.58
C ASP A 303 -5.04 31.16 4.62
N LEU A 304 -4.76 29.86 4.57
CA LEU A 304 -5.44 28.90 3.71
C LEU A 304 -6.93 28.77 4.06
N ASP A 305 -7.36 29.12 5.28
CA ASP A 305 -8.77 29.07 5.67
C ASP A 305 -9.60 30.20 5.04
N THR A 306 -8.94 31.24 4.56
CA THR A 306 -9.55 32.40 3.89
C THR A 306 -9.31 32.41 2.37
N TRP A 307 -8.45 31.52 1.89
CA TRP A 307 -8.15 31.42 0.46
C TRP A 307 -9.36 30.89 -0.31
N VAL A 308 -9.63 31.52 -1.46
CA VAL A 308 -10.65 31.06 -2.40
C VAL A 308 -10.06 30.93 -3.79
N ASN A 309 -10.51 29.93 -4.52
CA ASN A 309 -10.11 29.76 -5.92
C ASN A 309 -10.75 30.82 -6.83
N GLY A 310 -10.45 30.77 -8.14
CA GLY A 310 -11.01 31.71 -9.12
C GLY A 310 -12.55 31.67 -9.27
N ALA A 311 -13.21 30.64 -8.72
CA ALA A 311 -14.67 30.52 -8.66
C ALA A 311 -15.27 30.97 -7.31
N GLY A 312 -14.44 31.45 -6.37
CA GLY A 312 -14.88 31.89 -5.04
C GLY A 312 -15.13 30.75 -4.05
N LEU A 313 -14.67 29.52 -4.34
CA LEU A 313 -14.87 28.35 -3.48
C LEU A 313 -13.70 28.17 -2.51
N ASN A 314 -14.03 27.87 -1.26
CA ASN A 314 -13.05 27.73 -0.18
C ASN A 314 -12.67 26.24 0.02
N TYR A 315 -11.78 25.76 -0.85
CA TYR A 315 -11.40 24.34 -0.91
C TYR A 315 -10.44 23.89 0.19
N LEU A 316 -9.71 24.80 0.83
CA LEU A 316 -8.66 24.46 1.79
C LEU A 316 -9.13 24.54 3.26
N ASN A 317 -10.17 25.32 3.55
CA ASN A 317 -10.71 25.42 4.90
C ASN A 317 -11.48 24.16 5.30
N ARG A 318 -11.00 23.38 6.27
CA ARG A 318 -11.65 22.14 6.71
C ARG A 318 -13.07 22.34 7.29
N ALA A 319 -13.40 23.55 7.74
CA ALA A 319 -14.72 23.90 8.24
C ALA A 319 -15.68 24.40 7.15
N SER A 320 -15.20 24.60 5.92
CA SER A 320 -16.00 25.00 4.77
C SER A 320 -16.80 23.81 4.21
N MET A 321 -18.02 24.09 3.74
CA MET A 321 -18.79 23.09 2.98
C MET A 321 -18.21 22.80 1.60
N ASP A 322 -17.35 23.68 1.09
CA ASP A 322 -16.63 23.51 -0.18
C ASP A 322 -15.33 22.70 -0.01
N PHE A 323 -14.94 22.35 1.21
CA PHE A 323 -13.67 21.70 1.52
C PHE A 323 -13.46 20.44 0.67
N ARG A 324 -12.24 20.27 0.16
CA ARG A 324 -11.82 19.06 -0.54
C ARG A 324 -10.51 18.56 0.07
N ASP A 325 -10.52 17.35 0.62
CA ASP A 325 -9.31 16.72 1.17
C ASP A 325 -8.54 15.98 0.08
N SER A 326 -7.33 16.39 -0.29
CA SER A 326 -6.53 15.62 -1.26
C SER A 326 -6.03 14.28 -0.69
N GLY A 327 -5.98 14.17 0.64
CA GLY A 327 -5.38 13.07 1.37
C GLY A 327 -3.87 13.19 1.59
N ALA A 328 -3.21 14.19 1.00
CA ALA A 328 -1.80 14.46 1.29
C ALA A 328 -1.60 14.98 2.72
N ILE A 329 -0.43 14.67 3.27
CA ILE A 329 0.11 15.26 4.51
C ILE A 329 0.71 16.61 4.13
N MET A 330 0.02 17.70 4.49
CA MET A 330 0.47 19.05 4.16
C MET A 330 1.37 19.61 5.26
N VAL A 331 2.57 20.06 4.88
CA VAL A 331 3.65 20.40 5.80
C VAL A 331 3.95 21.90 5.82
N GLY A 332 3.77 22.52 6.97
CA GLY A 332 4.20 23.90 7.25
C GLY A 332 5.66 23.99 7.68
N ALA A 333 6.21 25.21 7.68
CA ALA A 333 7.59 25.48 8.09
C ALA A 333 7.65 26.30 9.38
N SER A 334 8.59 25.96 10.25
CA SER A 334 8.92 26.72 11.46
C SER A 334 10.35 27.25 11.46
N THR A 335 10.60 28.16 12.39
CA THR A 335 11.95 28.47 12.87
C THR A 335 12.59 27.23 13.51
N ALA A 336 13.92 27.13 13.43
CA ALA A 336 14.69 26.00 13.96
C ALA A 336 14.76 26.03 15.51
N THR A 337 14.74 27.22 16.09
CA THR A 337 14.88 27.38 17.54
C THR A 337 13.54 27.17 18.26
N VAL A 338 13.54 26.36 19.33
CA VAL A 338 12.41 26.20 20.27
C VAL A 338 11.97 27.59 20.78
N PRO A 339 10.67 27.94 20.71
CA PRO A 339 9.53 27.03 20.61
C PRO A 339 9.06 26.71 19.19
N HIS A 340 9.88 26.88 18.15
CA HIS A 340 9.52 26.66 16.75
C HIS A 340 8.33 27.52 16.32
N ASN A 341 8.51 28.84 16.37
CA ASN A 341 7.50 29.74 15.81
C ASN A 341 7.33 29.45 14.32
N ARG A 342 6.10 29.53 13.82
CA ARG A 342 5.83 29.48 12.38
C ARG A 342 6.80 30.41 11.64
N ALA A 343 7.46 29.89 10.61
CA ALA A 343 8.33 30.69 9.76
C ALA A 343 7.48 31.77 9.08
N TRP A 344 7.98 33.01 9.05
CA TRP A 344 7.18 34.17 8.61
C TRP A 344 6.61 34.04 7.18
N PHE A 345 7.24 33.21 6.34
CA PHE A 345 6.81 32.91 4.97
C PHE A 345 5.85 31.71 4.86
N SER A 346 5.76 30.83 5.86
CA SER A 346 4.96 29.60 5.75
C SER A 346 3.49 29.94 5.59
N ASN A 347 2.77 29.31 4.65
CA ASN A 347 1.32 29.31 4.71
C ASN A 347 0.83 28.65 6.02
N TYR A 348 -0.42 28.91 6.39
CA TYR A 348 -1.03 28.45 7.64
C TYR A 348 -2.54 28.26 7.51
N GLY A 349 -3.16 27.54 8.44
CA GLY A 349 -4.61 27.32 8.49
C GLY A 349 -4.96 25.88 8.84
N THR A 350 -6.25 25.55 8.85
CA THR A 350 -6.74 24.21 9.19
C THR A 350 -6.32 23.13 8.20
N ARG A 351 -5.95 23.48 6.95
CA ARG A 351 -5.46 22.49 5.98
C ARG A 351 -4.16 21.82 6.41
N ILE A 352 -3.25 22.55 7.05
CA ILE A 352 -1.91 22.06 7.42
C ILE A 352 -2.03 20.98 8.49
N ASP A 353 -1.36 19.85 8.26
CA ASP A 353 -1.41 18.68 9.12
C ASP A 353 -0.31 18.73 10.21
N CYS A 354 0.91 19.06 9.80
CA CYS A 354 2.09 19.10 10.69
C CYS A 354 3.13 20.10 10.18
N TYR A 355 4.21 20.29 10.94
CA TYR A 355 5.34 21.13 10.55
C TYR A 355 6.68 20.47 10.87
N ALA A 356 7.75 20.99 10.27
CA ALA A 356 9.12 20.75 10.71
C ALA A 356 9.97 22.02 10.53
N TRP A 357 11.27 21.92 10.80
CA TRP A 357 12.22 23.02 10.59
C TRP A 357 12.14 23.49 9.13
N GLY A 358 12.09 24.80 8.92
CA GLY A 358 12.12 25.43 7.60
C GLY A 358 13.22 26.47 7.47
N GLU A 359 14.23 26.43 8.33
CA GLU A 359 15.44 27.25 8.29
C GLU A 359 16.59 26.49 8.97
N ASP A 360 17.82 26.94 8.74
CA ASP A 360 19.05 26.39 9.36
C ASP A 360 19.22 24.87 9.17
N ILE A 361 18.78 24.36 8.01
CA ILE A 361 18.88 22.95 7.68
C ILE A 361 20.25 22.67 7.05
N VAL A 362 20.96 21.74 7.67
CA VAL A 362 22.21 21.18 7.16
C VAL A 362 21.92 19.99 6.26
N THR A 363 22.34 20.07 5.00
CA THR A 363 22.08 19.06 3.96
C THR A 363 23.04 19.22 2.76
N SER A 364 22.96 18.33 1.77
CA SER A 364 23.70 18.39 0.51
C SER A 364 23.24 19.52 -0.42
N GLY A 365 24.03 19.82 -1.45
CA GLY A 365 23.81 20.91 -2.39
C GLY A 365 24.14 22.31 -1.86
N TYR A 366 23.93 23.31 -2.71
CA TYR A 366 24.08 24.74 -2.41
C TYR A 366 25.47 25.14 -1.87
N SER A 367 26.58 24.80 -2.55
CA SER A 367 27.86 25.42 -2.17
C SER A 367 27.78 26.93 -2.37
N ASN A 368 28.19 27.69 -1.36
CA ASN A 368 28.29 29.13 -1.53
C ASN A 368 29.42 29.41 -2.55
N ARG A 369 29.03 29.87 -3.74
CA ARG A 369 29.90 30.63 -4.66
C ARG A 369 29.57 32.12 -4.65
N GLN A 370 28.76 32.57 -3.70
CA GLN A 370 28.35 33.96 -3.53
C GLN A 370 28.36 34.48 -2.08
N GLY A 371 28.91 33.74 -1.09
CA GLY A 371 29.12 34.27 0.27
C GLY A 371 28.81 33.30 1.42
N ASN A 372 29.87 32.79 2.04
CA ASN A 372 30.03 32.32 3.43
C ASN A 372 29.12 31.23 4.08
N THR A 373 28.40 30.38 3.34
CA THR A 373 27.55 29.30 3.93
C THR A 373 27.87 27.87 3.43
N SER A 374 29.03 27.65 2.81
CA SER A 374 29.42 26.31 2.30
C SER A 374 29.99 25.49 3.44
N LEU A 375 29.42 24.30 3.68
CA LEU A 375 29.90 23.36 4.70
C LEU A 375 30.84 22.27 4.13
N GLY A 376 31.02 22.22 2.80
CA GLY A 376 31.85 21.25 2.08
C GLY A 376 33.31 21.67 1.80
N GLY A 377 33.98 20.82 1.02
CA GLY A 377 35.37 21.00 0.57
C GLY A 377 35.59 22.18 -0.40
N ALA A 378 36.77 22.23 -1.03
CA ALA A 378 37.05 23.28 -2.02
C ALA A 378 36.12 23.11 -3.24
N ALA A 379 35.37 24.16 -3.57
CA ALA A 379 34.38 24.16 -4.65
C ALA A 379 34.86 23.43 -5.92
N THR A 380 34.22 22.30 -6.26
CA THR A 380 34.52 21.53 -7.46
C THR A 380 33.63 21.95 -8.62
N GLY A 381 34.11 21.94 -9.87
CA GLY A 381 33.27 22.28 -11.03
C GLY A 381 32.02 21.39 -11.22
N THR A 382 31.89 20.32 -10.44
CA THR A 382 30.86 19.28 -10.53
C THR A 382 29.68 19.44 -9.56
N PHE A 383 29.80 20.21 -8.47
CA PHE A 383 28.76 20.35 -7.44
C PHE A 383 28.38 19.05 -6.70
N ASN A 384 29.18 17.99 -6.86
CA ASN A 384 28.91 16.66 -6.28
C ASN A 384 29.33 16.53 -4.81
N ASP A 385 29.96 17.55 -4.24
CA ASP A 385 30.52 17.57 -2.87
C ASP A 385 30.13 18.85 -2.11
N ASP A 386 29.00 19.43 -2.53
CA ASP A 386 28.49 20.69 -2.03
C ASP A 386 27.55 20.44 -0.85
N TYR A 387 27.69 21.22 0.22
CA TYR A 387 26.81 21.15 1.39
C TYR A 387 26.50 22.55 1.89
N THR A 388 25.34 22.70 2.52
CA THR A 388 24.83 23.98 3.05
C THR A 388 24.36 23.83 4.50
N SER A 389 24.34 24.94 5.23
CA SER A 389 23.76 25.03 6.57
C SER A 389 22.50 25.90 6.63
N THR A 390 22.03 26.38 5.48
CA THR A 390 20.99 27.42 5.40
C THR A 390 19.86 27.03 4.46
N PHE A 391 19.71 25.74 4.16
CA PHE A 391 18.52 25.28 3.43
C PHE A 391 17.27 25.50 4.30
N GLY A 392 16.12 25.67 3.64
CA GLY A 392 14.89 26.04 4.31
C GLY A 392 13.76 26.36 3.35
N GLY A 393 12.64 26.83 3.90
CA GLY A 393 11.35 26.84 3.24
C GLY A 393 10.46 25.70 3.73
N THR A 394 9.20 25.70 3.28
CA THR A 394 8.35 24.50 3.41
C THR A 394 8.99 23.29 2.72
N SER A 395 9.83 23.52 1.69
CA SER A 395 10.68 22.53 1.04
C SER A 395 11.80 21.92 1.89
N GLY A 396 12.16 22.55 3.01
CA GLY A 396 13.03 21.93 4.01
C GLY A 396 12.22 21.18 5.08
N ALA A 397 11.00 21.63 5.36
CA ALA A 397 10.16 20.98 6.34
C ALA A 397 9.56 19.65 5.82
N SER A 398 9.09 19.61 4.57
CA SER A 398 8.51 18.42 3.95
C SER A 398 9.44 17.20 3.90
N PRO A 399 10.73 17.29 3.51
CA PRO A 399 11.63 16.14 3.54
C PRO A 399 11.88 15.59 4.95
N ILE A 400 11.89 16.43 5.99
CA ILE A 400 11.98 15.96 7.38
C ILE A 400 10.78 15.07 7.72
N ILE A 401 9.57 15.48 7.31
CA ILE A 401 8.35 14.69 7.50
C ILE A 401 8.35 13.42 6.66
N VAL A 402 8.90 13.45 5.43
CA VAL A 402 9.09 12.25 4.60
C VAL A 402 10.02 11.25 5.28
N GLY A 403 11.14 11.71 5.84
CA GLY A 403 12.05 10.88 6.62
C GLY A 403 11.36 10.19 7.79
N ALA A 404 10.53 10.94 8.54
CA ALA A 404 9.72 10.38 9.61
C ALA A 404 8.71 9.33 9.10
N ALA A 405 8.03 9.59 7.98
CA ALA A 405 7.08 8.66 7.38
C ALA A 405 7.75 7.35 6.93
N LEU A 406 8.90 7.44 6.28
CA LEU A 406 9.70 6.28 5.83
C LEU A 406 10.16 5.43 7.03
N THR A 407 10.64 6.08 8.09
CA THR A 407 11.04 5.44 9.35
C THR A 407 9.89 4.64 9.95
N LEU A 408 8.74 5.29 10.17
CA LEU A 408 7.58 4.64 10.79
C LEU A 408 7.01 3.51 9.93
N GLN A 409 6.94 3.69 8.62
CA GLN A 409 6.44 2.66 7.71
C GLN A 409 7.36 1.45 7.62
N GLY A 410 8.68 1.65 7.60
CA GLY A 410 9.66 0.57 7.63
C GLY A 410 9.53 -0.28 8.89
N MET A 411 9.41 0.37 10.05
CA MET A 411 9.20 -0.29 11.34
C MET A 411 7.87 -1.06 11.37
N TYR A 412 6.77 -0.40 11.00
CA TYR A 412 5.44 -1.01 11.02
C TYR A 412 5.33 -2.21 10.07
N LYS A 413 5.91 -2.10 8.88
CA LYS A 413 5.97 -3.19 7.90
C LYS A 413 6.73 -4.41 8.44
N ALA A 414 7.82 -4.17 9.18
CA ALA A 414 8.62 -5.24 9.75
C ALA A 414 7.94 -5.94 10.94
N THR A 415 7.20 -5.23 11.78
CA THR A 415 6.58 -5.79 13.00
C THR A 415 5.15 -6.30 12.78
N ALA A 416 4.32 -5.54 12.06
CA ALA A 416 2.89 -5.85 11.86
C ALA A 416 2.62 -6.73 10.63
N LEU A 417 3.62 -6.92 9.75
CA LEU A 417 3.48 -7.62 8.46
C LEU A 417 2.36 -7.03 7.58
N THR A 418 2.05 -5.76 7.76
CA THR A 418 1.09 -4.97 7.00
C THR A 418 1.61 -3.53 6.85
N LEU A 419 0.88 -2.67 6.15
CA LEU A 419 1.27 -1.30 5.83
C LEU A 419 0.39 -0.31 6.59
N LEU A 420 0.95 0.83 7.02
CA LEU A 420 0.14 1.99 7.38
C LEU A 420 -0.49 2.54 6.11
N SER A 421 -1.79 2.85 6.18
CA SER A 421 -2.47 3.60 5.14
C SER A 421 -2.01 5.06 5.13
N PRO A 422 -2.22 5.80 4.02
CA PRO A 422 -1.92 7.23 3.99
C PRO A 422 -2.63 8.01 5.12
N MET A 423 -3.84 7.60 5.50
CA MET A 423 -4.60 8.26 6.57
C MET A 423 -4.06 7.94 7.97
N GLN A 424 -3.65 6.69 8.21
CA GLN A 424 -2.99 6.30 9.46
C GLN A 424 -1.66 7.06 9.61
N MET A 425 -0.85 7.12 8.56
CA MET A 425 0.42 7.87 8.58
C MET A 425 0.18 9.36 8.86
N ARG A 426 -0.79 9.98 8.18
CA ARG A 426 -1.19 11.37 8.43
C ARG A 426 -1.62 11.58 9.88
N SER A 427 -2.41 10.68 10.45
CA SER A 427 -2.84 10.77 11.85
C SER A 427 -1.67 10.66 12.81
N LEU A 428 -0.70 9.79 12.57
CA LEU A 428 0.48 9.63 13.44
C LEU A 428 1.37 10.88 13.44
N LEU A 429 1.62 11.44 12.26
CA LEU A 429 2.52 12.58 12.09
C LEU A 429 1.89 13.92 12.52
N SER A 430 0.56 14.00 12.58
CA SER A 430 -0.17 15.20 13.00
C SER A 430 -0.72 15.16 14.43
N ASP A 431 -0.48 14.08 15.20
CA ASP A 431 -1.05 13.91 16.54
C ASP A 431 -0.37 14.85 17.56
N PRO A 432 -1.12 15.82 18.15
CA PRO A 432 -0.57 16.71 19.17
C PRO A 432 -0.14 16.02 20.47
N ALA A 433 -0.60 14.80 20.72
CA ALA A 433 -0.18 14.02 21.89
C ALA A 433 1.24 13.46 21.77
N THR A 434 1.72 13.28 20.54
CA THR A 434 3.06 12.74 20.23
C THR A 434 3.90 13.69 19.38
N GLY A 435 3.52 14.96 19.30
CA GLY A 435 4.24 15.99 18.56
C GLY A 435 4.64 17.19 19.43
N THR A 436 5.66 17.92 19.00
CA THR A 436 6.11 19.19 19.57
C THR A 436 5.19 20.32 19.08
N PRO A 437 4.47 21.02 19.98
CA PRO A 437 3.61 22.14 19.58
C PRO A 437 4.42 23.30 18.98
N GLN A 438 3.85 24.01 18.00
CA GLN A 438 4.47 25.23 17.45
C GLN A 438 4.57 26.35 18.49
N GLY A 439 5.44 27.31 18.20
CA GLY A 439 5.58 28.55 18.96
C GLY A 439 4.44 29.54 18.70
N GLY A 440 4.17 30.40 19.68
CA GLY A 440 3.08 31.37 19.63
C GLY A 440 3.47 32.79 19.21
N ALA A 441 4.73 33.08 18.90
CA ALA A 441 5.19 34.45 18.60
C ALA A 441 4.77 34.92 17.20
N VAL A 442 4.50 34.00 16.28
CA VAL A 442 3.99 34.27 14.93
C VAL A 442 2.62 33.62 14.81
N LEU A 443 1.58 34.43 14.51
CA LEU A 443 0.20 33.96 14.39
C LEU A 443 0.03 33.00 13.20
N GLY A 444 -0.94 32.10 13.27
CA GLY A 444 -1.25 31.14 12.21
C GLY A 444 -0.86 29.72 12.60
N ASN A 445 -1.77 28.77 12.37
CA ASN A 445 -1.59 27.37 12.73
C ASN A 445 -0.86 26.58 11.64
N ILE A 446 0.17 25.83 12.02
CA ILE A 446 0.92 24.87 11.22
C ILE A 446 0.96 23.47 11.89
N GLY A 447 0.21 23.27 12.98
CA GLY A 447 0.10 21.96 13.64
C GLY A 447 1.23 21.67 14.62
N VAL A 448 1.72 20.43 14.61
CA VAL A 448 2.79 19.93 15.48
C VAL A 448 3.96 19.35 14.67
N MET A 449 5.16 19.33 15.24
CA MET A 449 6.31 18.62 14.68
C MET A 449 6.38 17.21 15.26
N PRO A 450 6.39 16.14 14.45
CA PRO A 450 6.33 14.78 14.97
C PRO A 450 7.56 14.44 15.82
N ASN A 451 7.35 13.73 16.93
CA ASN A 451 8.41 13.13 17.73
C ASN A 451 8.39 11.61 17.49
N LEU A 452 9.39 11.11 16.75
CA LEU A 452 9.48 9.70 16.37
C LEU A 452 9.48 8.79 17.59
N ARG A 453 10.21 9.14 18.65
CA ARG A 453 10.23 8.34 19.87
C ARG A 453 8.86 8.25 20.53
N ALA A 454 8.18 9.39 20.69
CA ALA A 454 6.85 9.40 21.27
C ALA A 454 5.86 8.58 20.43
N ILE A 455 5.95 8.65 19.11
CA ILE A 455 5.11 7.86 18.20
C ILE A 455 5.44 6.37 18.33
N ILE A 456 6.70 5.99 18.23
CA ILE A 456 7.16 4.59 18.28
C ILE A 456 6.81 3.93 19.62
N GLU A 457 7.08 4.59 20.74
CA GLU A 457 6.85 4.02 22.07
C GLU A 457 5.35 3.98 22.45
N ASN A 458 4.52 4.90 21.93
CA ASN A 458 3.17 5.10 22.46
C ASN A 458 2.03 4.89 21.47
N THR A 459 2.23 4.96 20.15
CA THR A 459 1.11 4.94 19.19
C THR A 459 1.31 3.98 18.01
N LEU A 460 2.55 3.76 17.55
CA LEU A 460 2.82 2.99 16.33
C LEU A 460 2.25 1.57 16.36
N GLU A 461 2.56 0.79 17.41
CA GLU A 461 2.06 -0.60 17.53
C GLU A 461 0.62 -0.68 18.08
N ILE A 462 0.06 0.42 18.59
CA ILE A 462 -1.31 0.48 19.10
C ILE A 462 -2.23 1.26 18.16
N THR A 463 -1.87 1.44 16.90
CA THR A 463 -2.77 2.10 15.94
C THR A 463 -3.95 1.19 15.60
N ALA A 464 -5.16 1.76 15.57
CA ALA A 464 -6.34 1.06 15.11
C ALA A 464 -6.23 0.76 13.60
N ASP A 465 -6.63 -0.43 13.18
CA ASP A 465 -6.60 -0.86 11.78
C ASP A 465 -7.92 -1.58 11.50
N ILE A 466 -8.91 -0.77 11.13
CA ILE A 466 -10.28 -1.23 10.97
C ILE A 466 -10.52 -1.66 9.54
N TYR A 467 -11.25 -2.75 9.36
CA TYR A 467 -11.49 -3.24 8.02
C TYR A 467 -12.84 -3.92 7.84
N MET A 468 -13.29 -3.90 6.59
CA MET A 468 -14.34 -4.77 6.06
C MET A 468 -13.69 -5.76 5.10
N ARG A 469 -14.27 -6.94 4.99
CA ARG A 469 -13.79 -7.99 4.09
C ARG A 469 -14.35 -7.76 2.69
N ASP A 470 -13.49 -7.86 1.68
CA ASP A 470 -13.91 -7.88 0.27
C ASP A 470 -14.52 -9.21 -0.14
N TYR A 471 -14.14 -10.29 0.53
CA TYR A 471 -14.65 -11.65 0.31
C TYR A 471 -14.48 -12.50 1.56
N VAL A 472 -15.16 -13.64 1.61
CA VAL A 472 -14.99 -14.61 2.71
C VAL A 472 -13.55 -15.16 2.69
N GLY A 473 -12.81 -14.92 3.76
CA GLY A 473 -11.39 -15.29 3.90
C GLY A 473 -10.43 -14.12 3.79
N ASP A 474 -10.93 -12.91 3.48
CA ASP A 474 -10.15 -11.69 3.57
C ASP A 474 -9.78 -11.36 5.03
N THR A 475 -8.52 -10.99 5.23
CA THR A 475 -7.91 -10.65 6.53
C THR A 475 -7.52 -9.18 6.61
N GLY A 476 -8.02 -8.34 5.69
CA GLY A 476 -7.73 -6.91 5.66
C GLY A 476 -6.35 -6.56 5.09
N VAL A 477 -5.64 -7.53 4.51
CA VAL A 477 -4.32 -7.32 3.88
C VAL A 477 -4.50 -6.54 2.58
N VAL A 478 -3.69 -5.51 2.41
CA VAL A 478 -3.66 -4.67 1.21
C VAL A 478 -2.36 -4.90 0.40
N PRO A 479 -2.41 -4.98 -0.95
CA PRO A 479 -3.61 -5.03 -1.77
C PRO A 479 -4.46 -6.30 -1.54
N SER A 480 -5.78 -6.14 -1.47
CA SER A 480 -6.70 -7.26 -1.26
C SER A 480 -6.62 -8.26 -2.41
N ALA A 481 -6.56 -9.54 -2.08
CA ALA A 481 -6.59 -10.63 -3.05
C ALA A 481 -8.03 -10.96 -3.48
N GLY A 482 -8.21 -11.73 -4.55
CA GLY A 482 -9.54 -12.27 -4.87
C GLY A 482 -10.56 -11.23 -5.40
N ALA A 483 -11.84 -11.47 -5.09
CA ALA A 483 -12.98 -10.74 -5.65
C ALA A 483 -13.37 -9.55 -4.77
N ILE A 484 -13.16 -8.33 -5.27
CA ILE A 484 -13.43 -7.05 -4.58
C ILE A 484 -14.92 -6.70 -4.44
N SER A 485 -15.80 -7.57 -4.90
CA SER A 485 -17.20 -7.26 -5.18
C SER A 485 -18.17 -8.22 -4.48
N ALA A 486 -17.63 -9.00 -3.54
CA ALA A 486 -18.28 -10.13 -2.90
C ALA A 486 -18.29 -10.00 -1.37
N SER A 487 -18.23 -8.77 -0.86
CA SER A 487 -18.08 -8.51 0.56
C SER A 487 -19.17 -9.19 1.38
N PRO A 488 -18.82 -10.01 2.39
CA PRO A 488 -19.78 -10.58 3.34
C PRO A 488 -20.26 -9.56 4.38
N ASP A 489 -19.78 -8.32 4.35
CA ASP A 489 -19.84 -7.39 5.48
C ASP A 489 -20.88 -6.28 5.38
N ILE A 490 -21.57 -6.15 4.24
CA ILE A 490 -22.74 -5.26 4.10
C ILE A 490 -24.01 -6.11 4.04
N ILE A 491 -24.94 -5.96 4.99
CA ILE A 491 -26.11 -6.83 5.15
C ILE A 491 -27.37 -5.97 5.10
N VAL A 492 -28.30 -6.23 4.18
CA VAL A 492 -29.58 -5.52 4.12
C VAL A 492 -30.76 -6.41 4.51
N THR A 493 -31.66 -5.91 5.34
CA THR A 493 -32.89 -6.61 5.73
C THR A 493 -34.13 -5.75 5.55
N PRO A 494 -35.29 -6.35 5.22
CA PRO A 494 -36.57 -5.64 5.06
C PRO A 494 -37.24 -5.31 6.40
N ALA A 495 -36.70 -5.80 7.51
CA ALA A 495 -37.18 -5.55 8.86
C ALA A 495 -35.99 -5.40 9.80
N PRO A 496 -36.09 -4.57 10.86
CA PRO A 496 -34.99 -4.36 11.77
C PRO A 496 -34.74 -5.62 12.60
N VAL A 497 -33.47 -5.94 12.79
CA VAL A 497 -32.99 -7.01 13.66
C VAL A 497 -32.76 -6.46 15.06
N ALA A 498 -33.36 -7.11 16.05
CA ALA A 498 -33.35 -6.65 17.45
C ALA A 498 -31.95 -6.73 18.09
N ASP A 499 -31.16 -7.75 17.75
CA ASP A 499 -29.77 -7.90 18.20
C ASP A 499 -28.89 -8.23 16.98
N PRO A 500 -28.35 -7.19 16.30
CA PRO A 500 -27.50 -7.38 15.13
C PRO A 500 -26.19 -8.11 15.46
N THR A 501 -25.68 -7.95 16.69
CA THR A 501 -24.44 -8.60 17.13
C THR A 501 -24.66 -10.11 17.22
N LEU A 502 -25.74 -10.56 17.86
CA LEU A 502 -26.08 -11.98 17.93
C LEU A 502 -26.43 -12.57 16.56
N ALA A 503 -27.12 -11.80 15.72
CA ALA A 503 -27.59 -12.28 14.42
C ALA A 503 -26.48 -12.35 13.36
N PHE A 504 -25.55 -11.40 13.38
CA PHE A 504 -24.58 -11.21 12.30
C PHE A 504 -23.12 -11.14 12.77
N GLY A 505 -22.85 -10.95 14.06
CA GLY A 505 -21.50 -10.84 14.60
C GLY A 505 -20.81 -12.19 14.78
N GLU A 506 -19.69 -12.17 15.49
CA GLU A 506 -18.93 -13.37 15.83
C GLU A 506 -19.75 -14.38 16.66
N GLY A 507 -19.73 -15.65 16.27
CA GLY A 507 -20.50 -16.72 16.90
C GLY A 507 -21.95 -16.85 16.40
N SER A 508 -22.40 -15.99 15.48
CA SER A 508 -23.74 -16.06 14.88
C SER A 508 -23.96 -17.27 13.97
N GLY A 509 -22.88 -17.91 13.49
CA GLY A 509 -22.94 -18.95 12.46
C GLY A 509 -23.23 -18.41 11.05
N THR A 510 -23.28 -17.08 10.87
CA THR A 510 -23.52 -16.41 9.58
C THR A 510 -22.34 -15.55 9.12
N GLU A 511 -21.24 -15.56 9.86
CA GLU A 511 -20.05 -14.71 9.70
C GLU A 511 -19.43 -14.84 8.30
N ASN A 512 -19.48 -16.05 7.76
CA ASN A 512 -18.92 -16.41 6.45
C ASN A 512 -19.99 -16.64 5.39
N SER A 513 -21.21 -16.14 5.62
CA SER A 513 -22.29 -16.18 4.63
C SER A 513 -22.20 -15.00 3.67
N ASN A 514 -21.78 -15.28 2.44
CA ASN A 514 -21.78 -14.31 1.34
C ASN A 514 -23.18 -14.11 0.71
N THR A 515 -24.20 -14.85 1.16
CA THR A 515 -25.59 -14.74 0.68
C THR A 515 -26.53 -14.07 1.70
N LEU A 516 -26.01 -13.63 2.86
CA LEU A 516 -26.82 -13.05 3.93
C LEU A 516 -27.40 -11.68 3.57
N GLY A 517 -28.50 -11.27 4.21
CA GLY A 517 -29.00 -9.89 4.11
C GLY A 517 -29.34 -9.46 2.70
N SER A 518 -30.32 -10.15 2.10
CA SER A 518 -30.38 -10.29 0.66
C SER A 518 -31.56 -9.71 -0.09
N THR A 519 -32.38 -8.95 0.60
CA THR A 519 -33.68 -8.60 0.04
C THR A 519 -33.96 -7.18 0.47
N VAL A 520 -33.97 -6.31 -0.53
CA VAL A 520 -34.50 -4.96 -0.42
C VAL A 520 -35.96 -5.06 -0.83
N GLU A 521 -36.87 -4.66 0.05
CA GLU A 521 -38.29 -4.61 -0.25
C GLU A 521 -38.67 -3.19 -0.67
N PHE A 522 -39.26 -3.05 -1.86
CA PHE A 522 -39.71 -1.76 -2.36
C PHE A 522 -40.99 -1.29 -1.64
N GLY A 523 -41.12 0.01 -1.40
CA GLY A 523 -42.30 0.61 -0.76
C GLY A 523 -42.31 0.52 0.77
N GLN A 524 -41.19 0.11 1.38
CA GLN A 524 -40.96 0.19 2.82
C GLN A 524 -39.50 0.53 3.12
N ASP A 525 -39.22 0.89 4.38
CA ASP A 525 -37.86 1.10 4.85
C ASP A 525 -37.09 -0.23 4.86
N ASN A 526 -35.79 -0.14 4.59
CA ASN A 526 -34.86 -1.26 4.70
C ASN A 526 -33.72 -0.89 5.64
N TYR A 527 -33.08 -1.89 6.24
CA TYR A 527 -32.10 -1.70 7.30
C TYR A 527 -30.77 -2.33 6.90
N ILE A 528 -29.71 -1.54 6.88
CA ILE A 528 -28.37 -1.96 6.47
C ILE A 528 -27.47 -2.06 7.70
N TYR A 529 -26.82 -3.21 7.87
CA TYR A 529 -25.85 -3.49 8.91
C TYR A 529 -24.48 -3.67 8.29
N VAL A 530 -23.45 -3.13 8.93
CA VAL A 530 -22.06 -3.27 8.50
C VAL A 530 -21.30 -4.08 9.54
N ARG A 531 -20.57 -5.09 9.08
CA ARG A 531 -19.62 -5.85 9.90
C ARG A 531 -18.26 -5.17 9.84
N VAL A 532 -17.60 -5.08 10.98
CA VAL A 532 -16.30 -4.43 11.11
C VAL A 532 -15.39 -5.30 11.95
N LYS A 533 -14.12 -5.38 11.54
CA LYS A 533 -13.05 -6.03 12.27
C LYS A 533 -11.92 -5.04 12.54
N ASN A 534 -11.07 -5.37 13.49
CA ASN A 534 -9.91 -4.55 13.85
C ASN A 534 -8.69 -5.45 14.07
N ARG A 535 -7.71 -5.30 13.20
CA ARG A 535 -6.42 -6.02 13.27
C ARG A 535 -5.32 -5.19 13.93
N GLY A 536 -5.64 -3.95 14.29
CA GLY A 536 -4.72 -3.02 14.95
C GLY A 536 -4.46 -3.39 16.41
N GLY A 537 -3.45 -2.75 17.00
CA GLY A 537 -3.03 -3.02 18.38
C GLY A 537 -3.82 -2.28 19.47
N SER A 538 -4.76 -1.40 19.11
CA SER A 538 -5.72 -0.78 20.05
C SER A 538 -7.17 -0.97 19.62
N ALA A 539 -8.09 -0.86 20.58
CA ALA A 539 -9.51 -0.85 20.31
C ALA A 539 -9.91 0.45 19.59
N ALA A 540 -10.63 0.32 18.48
CA ALA A 540 -11.11 1.45 17.70
C ALA A 540 -12.45 1.93 18.27
N THR A 541 -12.44 3.02 19.04
CA THR A 541 -13.64 3.59 19.65
C THR A 541 -14.21 4.69 18.77
N GLY A 542 -15.48 4.57 18.39
CA GLY A 542 -16.16 5.58 17.59
C GLY A 542 -16.07 5.34 16.08
N VAL A 543 -15.92 4.08 15.66
CA VAL A 543 -15.90 3.70 14.24
C VAL A 543 -17.27 3.93 13.63
N THR A 544 -17.33 4.63 12.50
CA THR A 544 -18.55 4.80 11.71
C THR A 544 -18.44 4.09 10.36
N SER A 545 -19.58 3.69 9.80
CA SER A 545 -19.66 3.08 8.47
C SER A 545 -20.61 3.88 7.58
N THR A 546 -20.11 4.38 6.46
CA THR A 546 -20.92 5.05 5.44
C THR A 546 -21.20 4.08 4.30
N VAL A 547 -22.48 3.97 3.91
CA VAL A 547 -22.91 3.09 2.83
C VAL A 547 -23.49 3.90 1.68
N TYR A 548 -23.06 3.56 0.47
CA TYR A 548 -23.58 4.06 -0.79
C TYR A 548 -24.23 2.92 -1.57
N TRP A 549 -25.19 3.24 -2.43
CA TRP A 549 -25.79 2.30 -3.37
C TRP A 549 -25.56 2.72 -4.83
N SER A 550 -25.55 1.74 -5.73
CA SER A 550 -25.49 1.95 -7.17
C SER A 550 -26.41 0.98 -7.93
N GLU A 551 -26.85 1.38 -9.13
CA GLU A 551 -27.62 0.50 -10.02
C GLU A 551 -26.80 -0.74 -10.41
N VAL A 552 -27.47 -1.90 -10.50
CA VAL A 552 -26.79 -3.17 -10.83
C VAL A 552 -26.08 -3.14 -12.14
N SER A 553 -24.77 -3.24 -12.01
CA SER A 553 -23.85 -3.08 -13.09
C SER A 553 -22.68 -4.01 -12.84
N THR A 554 -22.10 -4.52 -13.91
CA THR A 554 -20.89 -5.32 -13.80
C THR A 554 -19.73 -4.50 -13.24
N LEU A 555 -19.81 -3.16 -13.24
CA LEU A 555 -18.90 -2.20 -12.62
C LEU A 555 -19.69 -1.03 -11.99
N ILE A 556 -19.31 -0.53 -10.80
CA ILE A 556 -20.00 0.56 -10.09
C ILE A 556 -19.04 1.70 -9.69
N THR A 557 -18.98 2.74 -10.50
CA THR A 557 -18.02 3.85 -10.33
C THR A 557 -18.59 4.96 -9.42
N PRO A 558 -17.77 5.81 -8.75
CA PRO A 558 -18.22 6.80 -7.77
C PRO A 558 -19.29 7.78 -8.27
N ASN A 559 -19.29 8.14 -9.55
CA ASN A 559 -20.34 8.96 -10.17
C ASN A 559 -21.73 8.27 -10.24
N MET A 560 -21.80 6.96 -9.97
CA MET A 560 -23.03 6.17 -9.90
C MET A 560 -23.47 5.90 -8.46
N TRP A 561 -22.71 6.40 -7.47
CA TRP A 561 -22.97 6.15 -6.06
C TRP A 561 -23.95 7.17 -5.50
N ASN A 562 -24.92 6.68 -4.76
CA ASN A 562 -25.91 7.48 -4.07
C ASN A 562 -25.79 7.17 -2.59
N LEU A 563 -25.68 8.19 -1.74
CA LEU A 563 -25.56 8.00 -0.31
C LEU A 563 -26.82 7.32 0.24
N VAL A 564 -26.64 6.24 1.01
CA VAL A 564 -27.69 5.67 1.86
C VAL A 564 -27.67 6.33 3.22
N GLY A 565 -26.50 6.37 3.87
CA GLY A 565 -26.32 7.00 5.17
C GLY A 565 -25.05 6.54 5.87
N THR A 566 -24.87 7.02 7.10
CA THR A 566 -23.75 6.66 7.98
C THR A 566 -24.29 6.09 9.29
N SER A 567 -23.67 5.03 9.79
CA SER A 567 -24.05 4.39 11.04
C SER A 567 -23.74 5.27 12.25
N ASN A 568 -24.38 4.96 13.39
CA ASN A 568 -23.89 5.44 14.67
C ASN A 568 -22.47 4.88 14.95
N PRO A 569 -21.66 5.58 15.76
CA PRO A 569 -20.33 5.11 16.11
C PRO A 569 -20.37 3.85 16.97
N ILE A 570 -19.50 2.87 16.69
CA ILE A 570 -19.32 1.64 17.48
C ILE A 570 -17.90 1.52 18.03
N ASN A 571 -17.71 0.65 19.03
CA ASN A 571 -16.39 0.26 19.51
C ASN A 571 -16.00 -1.11 18.92
N VAL A 572 -14.82 -1.21 18.32
CA VAL A 572 -14.30 -2.43 17.72
C VAL A 572 -13.03 -2.86 18.48
N PRO A 573 -13.09 -3.92 19.31
CA PRO A 573 -11.97 -4.33 20.14
C PRO A 573 -10.80 -4.89 19.32
N VAL A 574 -9.63 -4.96 19.94
CA VAL A 574 -8.47 -5.69 19.40
C VAL A 574 -8.76 -7.19 19.30
N GLY A 575 -7.94 -7.90 18.52
CA GLY A 575 -8.02 -9.35 18.41
C GLY A 575 -8.86 -9.84 17.24
N ASP A 576 -9.17 -8.95 16.29
CA ASP A 576 -9.82 -9.30 15.03
C ASP A 576 -11.21 -9.94 15.21
N THR A 577 -11.93 -9.48 16.25
CA THR A 577 -13.32 -9.84 16.57
C THR A 577 -14.28 -9.18 15.57
N LEU A 578 -15.30 -9.92 15.12
CA LEU A 578 -16.30 -9.42 14.17
C LEU A 578 -17.44 -8.69 14.89
N MET A 579 -17.41 -7.36 14.82
CA MET A 579 -18.44 -6.47 15.35
C MET A 579 -19.46 -6.08 14.29
N VAL A 580 -20.63 -5.60 14.71
CA VAL A 580 -21.73 -5.21 13.81
C VAL A 580 -22.26 -3.84 14.23
N THR A 581 -22.50 -2.95 13.26
CA THR A 581 -23.13 -1.65 13.52
C THR A 581 -24.61 -1.79 13.89
N ASP A 582 -25.16 -0.76 14.53
CA ASP A 582 -26.59 -0.50 14.47
C ASP A 582 -27.06 -0.29 13.01
N PRO A 583 -28.37 -0.44 12.71
CA PRO A 583 -28.84 -0.32 11.34
C PRO A 583 -28.75 1.11 10.83
N ILE A 584 -28.29 1.26 9.59
CA ILE A 584 -28.53 2.42 8.75
C ILE A 584 -29.91 2.21 8.10
N THR A 585 -30.86 3.10 8.38
CA THR A 585 -32.19 3.05 7.75
C THR A 585 -32.11 3.64 6.34
N TRP A 586 -32.37 2.81 5.34
CA TRP A 586 -32.59 3.26 3.96
C TRP A 586 -34.09 3.52 3.76
N ALA A 587 -34.45 4.81 3.76
CA ALA A 587 -35.84 5.25 3.73
C ALA A 587 -36.53 4.83 2.43
N SER A 588 -37.81 4.44 2.52
CA SER A 588 -38.58 3.96 1.37
C SER A 588 -38.63 4.95 0.20
N ALA A 589 -38.54 6.25 0.49
CA ALA A 589 -38.57 7.33 -0.51
C ALA A 589 -37.28 7.43 -1.33
N ASP A 590 -36.16 6.97 -0.79
CA ASP A 590 -34.84 7.04 -1.43
C ASP A 590 -34.50 5.75 -2.19
N ILE A 591 -35.45 4.80 -2.26
CA ILE A 591 -35.32 3.56 -3.00
C ILE A 591 -35.85 3.78 -4.44
N PRO A 592 -35.00 3.75 -5.48
CA PRO A 592 -35.35 4.19 -6.83
C PRO A 592 -36.50 3.42 -7.49
N ALA A 593 -36.55 2.10 -7.31
CA ALA A 593 -37.55 1.18 -7.89
C ALA A 593 -37.45 -0.24 -7.28
N THR A 594 -38.36 -1.16 -7.64
CA THR A 594 -38.13 -2.59 -7.41
C THR A 594 -36.95 -3.06 -8.27
N GLY A 595 -35.90 -3.59 -7.64
CA GLY A 595 -34.71 -4.00 -8.39
C GLY A 595 -33.57 -4.46 -7.51
N HIS A 596 -32.44 -4.69 -8.16
CA HIS A 596 -31.20 -5.09 -7.52
C HIS A 596 -30.31 -3.87 -7.26
N TYR A 597 -29.40 -3.96 -6.29
CA TYR A 597 -28.50 -2.87 -5.93
C TYR A 597 -27.11 -3.37 -5.54
N CYS A 598 -26.10 -2.59 -5.88
CA CYS A 598 -24.73 -2.77 -5.41
C CYS A 598 -24.47 -1.79 -4.26
N PHE A 599 -23.75 -2.19 -3.23
CA PHE A 599 -23.38 -1.35 -2.10
C PHE A 599 -21.88 -1.14 -2.00
N VAL A 600 -21.48 0.06 -1.62
CA VAL A 600 -20.09 0.38 -1.24
C VAL A 600 -20.11 0.83 0.20
N GLY A 601 -19.27 0.20 1.02
CA GLY A 601 -19.06 0.56 2.42
C GLY A 601 -17.72 1.25 2.57
N ILE A 602 -17.68 2.31 3.39
CA ILE A 602 -16.46 3.01 3.78
C ILE A 602 -16.49 3.16 5.30
N LEU A 603 -15.46 2.68 5.98
CA LEU A 603 -15.28 2.90 7.41
C LEU A 603 -14.50 4.18 7.67
N ASN A 604 -14.71 4.77 8.84
CA ASN A 604 -13.96 5.91 9.30
C ASN A 604 -13.68 5.82 10.81
N HIS A 605 -12.44 6.13 11.18
CA HIS A 605 -12.00 6.32 12.56
C HIS A 605 -10.92 7.43 12.61
N PRO A 606 -10.80 8.21 13.69
CA PRO A 606 -9.81 9.30 13.75
C PRO A 606 -8.37 8.85 13.48
N GLN A 607 -7.99 7.66 13.95
CA GLN A 607 -6.66 7.07 13.72
C GLN A 607 -6.56 6.21 12.46
N ASP A 608 -7.67 5.96 11.77
CA ASP A 608 -7.76 5.19 10.52
C ASP A 608 -8.93 5.73 9.68
N SER A 609 -8.71 6.92 9.14
CA SER A 609 -9.78 7.70 8.51
C SER A 609 -10.15 7.14 7.13
N ALA A 610 -11.38 7.42 6.71
CA ALA A 610 -11.87 7.06 5.38
C ALA A 610 -10.96 7.67 4.30
N PRO A 611 -10.53 6.90 3.29
CA PRO A 611 -9.74 7.43 2.20
C PRO A 611 -10.59 8.37 1.33
N PRO A 612 -9.97 9.36 0.68
CA PRO A 612 -10.69 10.27 -0.20
C PRO A 612 -11.34 9.52 -1.39
N ILE A 613 -12.67 9.63 -1.55
CA ILE A 613 -13.42 9.00 -2.66
C ILE A 613 -12.95 9.51 -4.04
N PRO A 614 -12.49 8.67 -4.98
CA PRO A 614 -12.02 9.14 -6.29
C PRO A 614 -13.05 10.03 -7.01
N GLY A 615 -12.58 11.13 -7.62
CA GLY A 615 -13.44 12.10 -8.29
C GLY A 615 -14.19 11.50 -9.50
N PRO A 616 -15.39 12.00 -9.83
CA PRO A 616 -16.17 11.50 -10.97
C PRO A 616 -15.60 11.94 -12.33
N THR A 617 -14.79 13.00 -12.36
CA THR A 617 -14.14 13.57 -13.53
C THR A 617 -12.68 13.13 -13.57
N ASN A 618 -12.24 12.48 -14.65
CA ASN A 618 -10.89 11.90 -14.85
C ASN A 618 -10.59 10.56 -14.13
N PHE A 619 -11.63 9.81 -13.78
CA PHE A 619 -11.51 8.41 -13.31
C PHE A 619 -10.64 7.56 -14.27
N ASP A 620 -9.53 6.95 -13.83
CA ASP A 620 -8.92 5.77 -14.48
C ASP A 620 -9.39 4.48 -13.79
N TRP A 621 -9.48 3.44 -14.59
CA TRP A 621 -9.98 2.13 -14.19
C TRP A 621 -9.12 1.42 -13.15
N ASN A 622 -7.80 1.55 -13.26
CA ASN A 622 -6.86 1.01 -12.29
C ASN A 622 -7.08 1.68 -10.94
N ASP A 623 -7.36 2.99 -10.94
CA ASP A 623 -7.56 3.81 -9.75
C ASP A 623 -8.69 3.31 -8.89
N PHE A 624 -9.82 2.93 -9.50
CA PHE A 624 -10.96 2.43 -8.75
C PHE A 624 -10.75 1.04 -8.19
N THR A 625 -10.13 0.17 -9.00
CA THR A 625 -9.77 -1.16 -8.53
C THR A 625 -8.76 -1.07 -7.40
N ASN A 626 -7.79 -0.16 -7.50
CA ASN A 626 -6.78 0.11 -6.48
C ASN A 626 -7.36 0.83 -5.26
N PHE A 627 -8.36 1.70 -5.43
CA PHE A 627 -9.07 2.32 -4.31
C PHE A 627 -9.67 1.28 -3.38
N ILE A 628 -10.35 0.26 -3.92
CA ILE A 628 -10.88 -0.83 -3.08
C ILE A 628 -9.75 -1.76 -2.62
N ARG A 629 -8.86 -2.21 -3.52
CA ARG A 629 -7.82 -3.20 -3.15
C ARG A 629 -6.81 -2.67 -2.16
N ASN A 630 -6.42 -1.40 -2.25
CA ASN A 630 -5.35 -0.82 -1.46
C ASN A 630 -5.87 -0.16 -0.17
N HIS A 631 -7.18 -0.23 0.08
CA HIS A 631 -7.82 0.25 1.30
C HIS A 631 -8.74 -0.80 1.90
N ASN A 632 -8.32 -1.39 3.01
CA ASN A 632 -9.11 -2.39 3.74
C ASN A 632 -10.33 -1.81 4.47
N ASN A 633 -10.38 -0.50 4.66
CA ASN A 633 -11.52 0.22 5.20
C ASN A 633 -12.57 0.62 4.13
N VAL A 634 -12.39 0.18 2.87
CA VAL A 634 -13.35 0.29 1.78
C VAL A 634 -13.74 -1.10 1.30
N THR A 635 -15.01 -1.34 1.02
CA THR A 635 -15.42 -2.60 0.39
C THR A 635 -16.59 -2.42 -0.56
N TRP A 636 -16.74 -3.37 -1.47
CA TRP A 636 -17.88 -3.44 -2.37
C TRP A 636 -18.62 -4.77 -2.23
N ARG A 637 -19.94 -4.67 -2.05
CA ARG A 637 -20.86 -5.79 -2.12
C ARG A 637 -21.81 -5.67 -3.29
N ASN A 638 -21.87 -6.72 -4.10
CA ASN A 638 -23.03 -6.97 -4.95
C ASN A 638 -24.07 -7.77 -4.18
N PHE A 639 -25.30 -7.27 -4.11
CA PHE A 639 -26.37 -7.98 -3.40
C PHE A 639 -27.40 -8.54 -4.40
N ASN A 640 -27.60 -9.87 -4.49
CA ASN A 640 -28.82 -10.45 -5.09
C ASN A 640 -29.33 -11.78 -4.46
N VAL A 641 -30.62 -11.81 -4.10
CA VAL A 641 -31.50 -12.99 -4.03
C VAL A 641 -32.80 -12.57 -4.72
N VAL A 642 -33.20 -13.29 -5.77
CA VAL A 642 -34.51 -13.10 -6.41
C VAL A 642 -35.39 -14.27 -6.01
N ASP A 643 -36.60 -13.98 -5.54
CA ASP A 643 -37.68 -14.95 -5.51
C ASP A 643 -38.18 -15.21 -6.93
N VAL A 644 -37.52 -16.13 -7.62
CA VAL A 644 -37.99 -16.62 -8.92
C VAL A 644 -39.06 -17.66 -8.65
N ASP A 645 -40.31 -17.39 -9.01
CA ASP A 645 -41.33 -18.44 -9.10
C ASP A 645 -41.02 -19.31 -10.32
N PRO A 646 -40.69 -20.61 -10.17
CA PRO A 646 -40.49 -21.51 -11.31
C PRO A 646 -41.77 -21.67 -12.17
N ASN A 647 -42.92 -21.21 -11.67
CA ASN A 647 -44.21 -21.20 -12.37
C ASN A 647 -44.52 -19.88 -13.09
N GLU A 648 -43.75 -18.81 -12.88
CA GLU A 648 -43.82 -17.61 -13.72
C GLU A 648 -42.82 -17.75 -14.88
N PRO A 649 -43.28 -18.07 -16.10
CA PRO A 649 -42.41 -17.95 -17.26
C PRO A 649 -42.06 -16.46 -17.41
N ASN A 650 -40.77 -16.11 -17.35
CA ASN A 650 -40.18 -14.77 -17.51
C ASN A 650 -39.70 -14.03 -16.25
N ALA A 651 -39.21 -14.70 -15.20
CA ALA A 651 -38.38 -14.00 -14.22
C ALA A 651 -37.11 -13.46 -14.89
N ALA A 652 -37.11 -12.15 -15.17
CA ALA A 652 -36.01 -11.44 -15.80
C ALA A 652 -35.02 -10.97 -14.72
N LEU A 653 -33.79 -11.49 -14.76
CA LEU A 653 -32.71 -11.02 -13.91
C LEU A 653 -31.98 -9.91 -14.66
N GLU A 654 -32.41 -8.67 -14.46
CA GLU A 654 -31.87 -7.50 -15.17
C GLU A 654 -30.51 -7.07 -14.60
N PHE A 655 -29.62 -6.62 -15.49
CA PHE A 655 -28.33 -6.04 -15.13
C PHE A 655 -27.76 -5.17 -16.24
N ASN A 656 -26.79 -4.32 -15.91
CA ASN A 656 -26.00 -3.61 -16.90
C ASN A 656 -24.64 -4.28 -17.10
N ILE A 657 -24.24 -4.49 -18.36
CA ILE A 657 -22.82 -4.64 -18.71
C ILE A 657 -22.28 -3.24 -18.96
N THR A 658 -21.34 -2.80 -18.13
CA THR A 658 -20.80 -1.44 -18.18
C THR A 658 -19.37 -1.40 -18.72
N GLY A 659 -19.07 -0.36 -19.48
CA GLY A 659 -17.72 0.00 -19.88
C GLY A 659 -17.03 0.86 -18.82
N ALA A 660 -15.71 0.88 -18.84
CA ALA A 660 -14.97 1.82 -18.03
C ALA A 660 -15.33 3.26 -18.44
N PRO A 661 -15.43 4.21 -17.50
CA PRO A 661 -15.89 5.57 -17.78
C PRO A 661 -14.81 6.42 -18.47
N ASP A 662 -13.58 5.93 -18.58
CA ASP A 662 -12.39 6.67 -19.03
C ASP A 662 -12.14 6.55 -20.54
N LYS A 663 -12.05 5.32 -21.05
CA LYS A 663 -11.81 4.97 -22.45
C LYS A 663 -12.41 3.61 -22.78
N ARG A 664 -12.52 3.31 -24.06
CA ARG A 664 -12.89 1.95 -24.51
C ARG A 664 -11.76 0.97 -24.14
N ARG A 665 -12.10 -0.18 -23.57
CA ARG A 665 -11.14 -1.22 -23.15
C ARG A 665 -11.66 -2.60 -23.50
N TYR A 666 -10.74 -3.56 -23.60
CA TYR A 666 -11.09 -4.97 -23.74
C TYR A 666 -11.40 -5.57 -22.37
N PHE A 667 -12.51 -6.29 -22.31
CA PHE A 667 -12.93 -7.06 -21.15
C PHE A 667 -13.22 -8.50 -21.54
N ASP A 668 -13.00 -9.42 -20.61
CA ASP A 668 -13.59 -10.75 -20.68
C ASP A 668 -14.84 -10.77 -19.79
N LEU A 669 -15.90 -11.40 -20.26
CA LEU A 669 -17.06 -11.73 -19.44
C LEU A 669 -17.06 -13.23 -19.15
N GLU A 670 -17.02 -13.61 -17.87
CA GLU A 670 -17.16 -14.98 -17.43
C GLU A 670 -18.53 -15.20 -16.77
N LEU A 671 -19.38 -15.96 -17.45
CA LEU A 671 -20.67 -16.40 -16.96
C LEU A 671 -20.48 -17.71 -16.17
N GLN A 672 -20.99 -17.76 -14.95
CA GLN A 672 -20.99 -18.95 -14.10
C GLN A 672 -22.43 -19.38 -13.83
N ARG A 673 -22.72 -20.68 -13.92
CA ARG A 673 -24.06 -21.22 -13.61
C ARG A 673 -23.99 -22.49 -12.77
N ALA A 674 -24.86 -22.55 -11.77
CA ALA A 674 -25.20 -23.69 -10.95
C ALA A 674 -26.72 -23.88 -10.96
N LEU A 675 -27.24 -24.29 -12.13
CA LEU A 675 -28.67 -24.54 -12.39
C LEU A 675 -28.94 -26.04 -12.57
N PRO A 676 -30.19 -26.51 -12.39
CA PRO A 676 -30.59 -27.89 -12.69
C PRO A 676 -30.28 -28.30 -14.14
N ARG A 677 -30.09 -29.61 -14.39
CA ARG A 677 -29.75 -30.13 -15.73
C ARG A 677 -30.78 -29.79 -16.80
N GLY A 678 -32.06 -29.69 -16.45
CA GLY A 678 -33.16 -29.35 -17.35
C GLY A 678 -33.45 -27.84 -17.47
N ALA A 679 -32.63 -26.99 -16.84
CA ALA A 679 -32.79 -25.54 -16.89
C ALA A 679 -32.09 -24.94 -18.12
N GLU A 680 -32.86 -24.21 -18.91
CA GLU A 680 -32.40 -23.33 -19.97
C GLU A 680 -32.12 -21.93 -19.39
N LEU A 681 -31.06 -21.32 -19.89
CA LEU A 681 -30.66 -19.97 -19.51
C LEU A 681 -30.50 -19.14 -20.77
N TRP A 682 -31.37 -18.17 -20.96
CA TRP A 682 -31.30 -17.22 -22.06
C TRP A 682 -30.65 -15.93 -21.56
N LEU A 683 -29.69 -15.41 -22.32
CA LEU A 683 -29.14 -14.06 -22.12
C LEU A 683 -29.71 -13.16 -23.20
N GLU A 684 -30.49 -12.16 -22.80
CA GLU A 684 -30.92 -11.07 -23.69
C GLU A 684 -30.00 -9.87 -23.51
N LEU A 685 -29.52 -9.34 -24.63
CA LEU A 685 -28.58 -8.23 -24.67
C LEU A 685 -28.81 -7.35 -25.91
N PRO A 686 -28.31 -6.11 -25.94
CA PRO A 686 -28.41 -5.24 -27.11
C PRO A 686 -27.70 -5.84 -28.33
N TYR A 687 -28.28 -5.67 -29.52
CA TYR A 687 -27.79 -6.31 -30.74
C TYR A 687 -26.36 -5.90 -31.10
N ASN A 688 -25.97 -4.65 -30.85
CA ASN A 688 -24.61 -4.16 -31.07
C ASN A 688 -23.58 -4.86 -30.17
N LEU A 689 -23.94 -5.11 -28.91
CA LEU A 689 -23.10 -5.87 -28.00
C LEU A 689 -23.02 -7.34 -28.47
N PHE A 690 -24.15 -7.97 -28.80
CA PHE A 690 -24.16 -9.34 -29.34
C PHE A 690 -23.28 -9.51 -30.58
N ALA A 691 -23.38 -8.59 -31.54
CA ALA A 691 -22.57 -8.61 -32.74
C ALA A 691 -21.06 -8.53 -32.44
N SER A 692 -20.67 -7.79 -31.40
CA SER A 692 -19.27 -7.69 -30.95
C SER A 692 -18.75 -8.97 -30.29
N MET A 693 -19.64 -9.80 -29.72
CA MET A 693 -19.25 -11.04 -29.02
C MET A 693 -18.83 -12.18 -29.97
N ASN A 694 -19.15 -12.08 -31.27
CA ASN A 694 -18.81 -13.08 -32.31
C ASN A 694 -19.10 -14.55 -31.89
N ILE A 695 -20.22 -14.76 -31.21
CA ILE A 695 -20.61 -16.07 -30.67
C ILE A 695 -21.03 -16.98 -31.84
N LYS A 696 -20.23 -18.01 -32.14
CA LYS A 696 -20.53 -19.01 -33.19
C LYS A 696 -21.14 -20.28 -32.59
N GLY A 697 -22.11 -20.86 -33.28
CA GLY A 697 -22.68 -22.17 -32.94
C GLY A 697 -23.66 -22.17 -31.75
N ILE A 698 -24.16 -21.00 -31.34
CA ILE A 698 -25.15 -20.85 -30.27
C ILE A 698 -26.46 -20.33 -30.87
N GLU A 699 -27.60 -20.89 -30.46
CA GLU A 699 -28.91 -20.42 -30.90
C GLU A 699 -29.16 -18.99 -30.40
N ALA A 700 -29.41 -18.07 -31.34
CA ALA A 700 -29.71 -16.67 -31.05
C ALA A 700 -30.96 -16.21 -31.82
N LYS A 701 -31.88 -15.55 -31.10
CA LYS A 701 -33.08 -14.93 -31.66
C LYS A 701 -32.88 -13.43 -31.72
N ILE A 702 -32.94 -12.85 -32.92
CA ILE A 702 -32.75 -11.41 -33.13
C ILE A 702 -34.10 -10.72 -33.24
N ASP A 703 -34.38 -9.78 -32.35
CA ASP A 703 -35.53 -8.88 -32.46
C ASP A 703 -35.07 -7.56 -33.10
N LYS A 704 -35.33 -7.43 -34.40
CA LYS A 704 -34.96 -6.24 -35.18
C LYS A 704 -35.72 -4.98 -34.76
N LYS A 705 -36.91 -5.12 -34.15
CA LYS A 705 -37.71 -3.96 -33.69
C LYS A 705 -37.18 -3.43 -32.36
N LYS A 706 -36.81 -4.32 -31.45
CA LYS A 706 -36.23 -3.96 -30.14
C LYS A 706 -34.71 -3.73 -30.17
N LEU A 707 -34.06 -4.01 -31.30
CA LEU A 707 -32.60 -3.98 -31.46
C LEU A 707 -31.89 -4.83 -30.40
N SER A 708 -32.43 -6.01 -30.10
CA SER A 708 -31.89 -6.94 -29.10
C SER A 708 -31.67 -8.34 -29.69
N ALA A 709 -30.82 -9.12 -29.02
CA ALA A 709 -30.59 -10.52 -29.29
C ALA A 709 -30.79 -11.33 -28.00
N SER A 710 -31.49 -12.47 -28.10
CA SER A 710 -31.63 -13.46 -27.03
C SER A 710 -30.85 -14.71 -27.39
N VAL A 711 -29.87 -15.06 -26.57
CA VAL A 711 -28.93 -16.17 -26.82
C VAL A 711 -29.19 -17.29 -25.81
N LEU A 712 -29.43 -18.50 -26.29
CA LEU A 712 -29.54 -19.68 -25.42
C LEU A 712 -28.15 -20.12 -24.97
N LEU A 713 -27.82 -19.95 -23.70
CA LEU A 713 -26.50 -20.30 -23.20
C LEU A 713 -26.34 -21.82 -23.04
N PRO A 714 -25.20 -22.39 -23.46
CA PRO A 714 -24.94 -23.82 -23.33
C PRO A 714 -24.94 -24.25 -21.86
N ASN A 715 -25.23 -25.53 -21.61
CA ASN A 715 -25.25 -26.10 -20.26
C ASN A 715 -23.83 -26.39 -19.75
N LEU A 716 -23.00 -25.35 -19.68
CA LEU A 716 -21.63 -25.38 -19.16
C LEU A 716 -21.58 -24.63 -17.83
N ARG A 717 -20.80 -25.14 -16.86
CA ARG A 717 -20.63 -24.47 -15.56
C ARG A 717 -20.00 -23.07 -15.68
N ARG A 718 -19.12 -22.88 -16.67
CA ARG A 718 -18.50 -21.60 -16.99
C ARG A 718 -18.52 -21.37 -18.50
N ILE A 719 -18.83 -20.14 -18.91
CA ILE A 719 -18.76 -19.69 -20.29
C ILE A 719 -17.96 -18.40 -20.30
N ARG A 720 -16.92 -18.32 -21.12
CA ARG A 720 -16.11 -17.11 -21.27
C ARG A 720 -16.37 -16.47 -22.62
N LEU A 721 -16.67 -15.18 -22.60
CA LEU A 721 -16.76 -14.32 -23.76
C LEU A 721 -15.55 -13.39 -23.68
N CYS A 722 -14.53 -13.67 -24.49
CA CYS A 722 -13.23 -13.01 -24.35
C CYS A 722 -13.09 -11.85 -25.34
N ASN A 723 -12.22 -10.89 -25.02
CA ASN A 723 -11.84 -9.76 -25.89
C ASN A 723 -13.03 -8.91 -26.35
N LEU A 724 -13.96 -8.62 -25.45
CA LEU A 724 -15.07 -7.72 -25.72
C LEU A 724 -14.61 -6.27 -25.61
N LEU A 725 -14.53 -5.57 -26.73
CA LEU A 725 -14.23 -4.15 -26.76
C LEU A 725 -15.47 -3.35 -26.35
N ILE A 726 -15.51 -2.90 -25.11
CA ILE A 726 -16.63 -2.13 -24.56
C ILE A 726 -16.30 -0.63 -24.67
N PRO A 727 -17.17 0.21 -25.28
CA PRO A 727 -16.94 1.65 -25.38
C PRO A 727 -16.88 2.36 -24.02
N LYS A 728 -16.23 3.53 -24.01
CA LYS A 728 -16.19 4.46 -22.87
C LYS A 728 -17.61 4.74 -22.36
N GLY A 729 -17.83 4.52 -21.06
CA GLY A 729 -19.10 4.83 -20.38
C GLY A 729 -20.31 4.06 -20.93
N ALA A 730 -20.10 3.01 -21.73
CA ALA A 730 -21.20 2.23 -22.28
C ALA A 730 -22.00 1.58 -21.15
N LYS A 731 -23.33 1.55 -21.30
CA LYS A 731 -24.23 0.87 -20.38
C LYS A 731 -25.20 0.01 -21.20
N TYR A 732 -24.94 -1.29 -21.22
CA TYR A 732 -25.77 -2.25 -21.96
C TYR A 732 -26.74 -2.94 -21.01
N LYS A 733 -28.02 -2.59 -21.11
CA LYS A 733 -29.10 -3.27 -20.38
C LYS A 733 -29.24 -4.69 -20.89
N CYS A 734 -29.01 -5.65 -20.02
CA CYS A 734 -29.07 -7.08 -20.28
C CYS A 734 -30.03 -7.74 -19.29
N ARG A 735 -30.51 -8.93 -19.62
CA ARG A 735 -31.23 -9.76 -18.65
C ARG A 735 -30.99 -11.24 -18.86
N PHE A 736 -30.95 -12.00 -17.78
CA PHE A 736 -31.12 -13.45 -17.86
C PHE A 736 -32.60 -13.80 -17.80
N MET A 737 -33.01 -14.77 -18.61
CA MET A 737 -34.32 -15.41 -18.53
C MET A 737 -34.09 -16.90 -18.30
N VAL A 738 -34.61 -17.41 -17.19
CA VAL A 738 -34.46 -18.82 -16.80
C VAL A 738 -35.75 -19.56 -17.18
N SER A 739 -35.62 -20.67 -17.90
CA SER A 739 -36.75 -21.55 -18.25
C SER A 739 -36.46 -23.01 -17.90
N GLY A 740 -37.52 -23.77 -17.59
CA GLY A 740 -37.43 -25.19 -17.22
C GLY A 740 -37.79 -25.43 -15.75
N ARG A 741 -38.68 -26.41 -15.50
CA ARG A 741 -39.29 -26.65 -14.17
C ARG A 741 -38.57 -27.69 -13.32
N GLN A 742 -37.89 -28.66 -13.93
CA GLN A 742 -37.43 -29.86 -13.24
C GLN A 742 -36.12 -29.61 -12.48
N GLY A 743 -36.14 -29.78 -11.15
CA GLY A 743 -34.97 -29.75 -10.28
C GLY A 743 -34.72 -28.43 -9.55
N PHE A 744 -35.57 -27.40 -9.73
CA PHE A 744 -35.51 -26.15 -8.97
C PHE A 744 -36.10 -26.28 -7.55
N GLU A 745 -36.86 -27.34 -7.31
CA GLU A 745 -37.47 -27.68 -6.03
C GLU A 745 -36.45 -28.05 -4.92
N ASN A 746 -35.20 -28.32 -5.28
CA ASN A 746 -34.17 -28.84 -4.36
C ASN A 746 -32.97 -27.89 -4.26
N GLY A 747 -32.99 -26.99 -3.26
CA GLY A 747 -31.83 -26.19 -2.85
C GLY A 747 -31.77 -24.79 -3.46
N MET A 748 -30.61 -24.15 -3.31
CA MET A 748 -30.31 -22.82 -3.81
C MET A 748 -29.48 -22.94 -5.09
N HIS A 749 -29.92 -22.28 -6.15
CA HIS A 749 -29.24 -22.25 -7.44
C HIS A 749 -28.56 -20.91 -7.65
N GLN A 750 -27.57 -20.85 -8.56
CA GLN A 750 -26.82 -19.62 -8.78
C GLN A 750 -26.55 -19.34 -10.26
N ILE A 751 -26.55 -18.06 -10.60
CA ILE A 751 -26.05 -17.51 -11.86
C ILE A 751 -25.13 -16.37 -11.49
N ALA A 752 -23.97 -16.24 -12.13
CA ALA A 752 -23.13 -15.08 -11.99
C ALA A 752 -22.58 -14.62 -13.34
N VAL A 753 -22.33 -13.33 -13.47
CA VAL A 753 -21.51 -12.76 -14.54
C VAL A 753 -20.37 -12.01 -13.88
N ARG A 754 -19.14 -12.29 -14.31
CA ARG A 754 -17.92 -11.60 -13.90
C ARG A 754 -17.41 -10.80 -15.08
N GLN A 755 -16.97 -9.58 -14.83
CA GLN A 755 -16.17 -8.80 -15.76
C GLN A 755 -14.72 -8.87 -15.32
N ILE A 756 -13.83 -9.12 -16.28
CA ILE A 756 -12.41 -9.38 -16.07
C ILE A 756 -11.60 -8.45 -16.97
N HIS A 757 -10.60 -7.80 -16.39
CA HIS A 757 -9.62 -6.96 -17.10
C HIS A 757 -8.21 -7.39 -16.65
N ASP A 758 -7.29 -7.60 -17.58
CA ASP A 758 -5.92 -8.03 -17.31
C ASP A 758 -5.80 -9.21 -16.32
N LYS A 759 -6.68 -10.20 -16.50
CA LYS A 759 -6.83 -11.42 -15.68
C LYS A 759 -7.36 -11.20 -14.26
N LEU A 760 -7.61 -9.96 -13.85
CA LEU A 760 -8.20 -9.62 -12.57
C LEU A 760 -9.72 -9.50 -12.69
N GLU A 761 -10.43 -10.03 -11.68
CA GLU A 761 -11.85 -9.72 -11.53
C GLU A 761 -11.98 -8.29 -11.05
N VAL A 762 -12.78 -7.56 -11.80
CA VAL A 762 -13.01 -6.13 -11.63
C VAL A 762 -14.48 -5.80 -11.43
N GLY A 763 -15.32 -6.83 -11.52
CA GLY A 763 -16.67 -6.77 -11.04
C GLY A 763 -17.47 -8.02 -11.30
N ARG A 764 -18.58 -8.15 -10.60
CA ARG A 764 -19.41 -9.35 -10.62
C ARG A 764 -20.86 -8.98 -10.36
N ILE A 765 -21.75 -9.82 -10.85
CA ILE A 765 -23.14 -9.86 -10.41
C ILE A 765 -23.46 -11.33 -10.17
N THR A 766 -23.98 -11.68 -9.01
CA THR A 766 -24.33 -13.06 -8.66
C THR A 766 -25.75 -13.11 -8.15
N TRP A 767 -26.62 -13.85 -8.84
CA TRP A 767 -27.98 -14.16 -8.43
C TRP A 767 -28.03 -15.51 -7.75
N ALA A 768 -28.57 -15.55 -6.52
CA ALA A 768 -29.08 -16.76 -5.92
C ALA A 768 -30.58 -16.90 -6.22
N ILE A 769 -30.98 -18.11 -6.63
CA ILE A 769 -32.32 -18.46 -7.09
C ILE A 769 -32.87 -19.53 -6.14
N ARG A 770 -34.04 -19.28 -5.55
CA ARG A 770 -34.74 -20.22 -4.66
C ARG A 770 -36.21 -20.41 -5.10
N PRO A 771 -36.82 -21.58 -4.86
CA PRO A 771 -38.23 -21.80 -5.16
C PRO A 771 -39.15 -21.00 -4.20
N LYS A 772 -40.15 -20.31 -4.76
CA LYS A 772 -41.14 -19.52 -4.02
C LYS A 772 -42.00 -20.43 -3.11
N GLN A 773 -41.97 -20.21 -1.79
CA GLN A 773 -42.84 -20.92 -0.84
C GLN A 773 -44.22 -20.26 -0.79
N TYR A 774 -45.24 -20.92 -1.33
CA TYR A 774 -46.62 -20.51 -1.14
C TYR A 774 -47.02 -20.75 0.32
N LYS A 775 -47.37 -19.70 1.08
CA LYS A 775 -48.06 -19.85 2.37
C LYS A 775 -49.34 -20.64 2.11
N ARG A 776 -49.47 -21.83 2.71
CA ARG A 776 -50.75 -22.55 2.76
C ARG A 776 -51.75 -21.67 3.49
N ASP A 777 -52.73 -21.15 2.77
CA ASP A 777 -53.93 -20.60 3.38
C ASP A 777 -54.53 -21.67 4.31
N LYS A 778 -54.52 -21.39 5.62
CA LYS A 778 -55.42 -22.06 6.55
C LYS A 778 -56.84 -21.62 6.22
N LYS A 779 -57.44 -22.20 5.18
CA LYS A 779 -58.89 -22.19 5.02
C LYS A 779 -59.47 -23.18 6.03
N ALA A 780 -60.40 -22.63 6.83
CA ALA A 780 -61.19 -23.31 7.83
C ALA A 780 -61.75 -24.67 7.35
N LYS A 781 -61.57 -25.68 8.20
CA LYS A 781 -62.65 -26.57 8.67
C LYS A 781 -62.34 -26.98 10.09
#